data_AF-A0A8H7VAQ3-F1
#
_entry.id   AF-A0A8H7VAQ3-F1
#
_cell.length_a   1.000
_cell.length_b   1.000
_cell.length_c   1.000
_cell.angle_alpha   90.00
_cell.angle_beta   90.00
_cell.angle_gamma   90.00
#
_symmetry.space_group_name_H-M   'P 1'
#
loop_
_entity.id
_entity.type
_entity.pdbx_description
1 polymer ?
#
loop_
_entity_poly.entity_id
_entity_poly.type
_entity_poly.pdbx_seq_one_letter_code
_entity_poly.pdbx_strand_id
1 'polypeptide(L)'
;MSPTNKLETVLRYAYLNRLTSEQWIVPTKECLETGDQEAEIFLLSELLFRSIFSFYRVSDPLLESYLTLAAQTIISKQTFITHLIPFGETTASRHPYQWSFILKLLSTLLTNFNADDIVIDLQQGNDNLWVDIISDTFKMLSHIVAIGIYPDFYEHAIDMSQTTLTSAVSFQNSQSNFDSQFSMASQLSYNDPDATLDMDNTQHIEDTDMKESNETPCNNKEKTMIQVENAALAAQIMMTLIEKKNAKRIFQVRNNQRRQAGLEVDHEPWIQCQAKLELKQAKCPIATQNTTIQKLVLLIQRLTDRDLERKMAVHMKYHELEDEGTARAMPSAGLMGLLYHMVQIRPSLDDDYIVDHLLKLQTIKGSFDESFYLELWLAALTGLREASLNTSCNGPPEEDTDLRENKSCNSVAATNRLLWKSLVLVKLPFLLSKLQKKQEPQELDEYEMNSLESSLKELKAFTGLVNACSPPGCCTEFYAPDSMSSMLVERIAFGRDEEDDLMDIMDDDMDLNTITVTKSVRAISNNDIFTNIVQVCEHYGFVRPAIAIELLKKKSSMETEPDNNVLIIDQNIDQRFKTIGAEVTFSGLTELLHIGLISTIHLRKVVSFILVLLKEKAAQNDFFALSNICDALSECPCSVDLILQLYTPQELIGPLESMCNHWSPSDNTLDNSASEDDLEGVQLLYNKFGKIWNLTVSVVKRFKLYRDMNKVFADKEGFVYQFFTQGPMIYGIDIQDPSIEPFINRWMNALAGGDGLSDDLLLNSKPQDLLMIVPTIIQRCIILYASQQMETESFTGMISYFQKKSLDFTLSGIILIVCEELLSGHSGIALTCLCQLIMSDIALPREISLHPVLGSLESLLEFKRQESVFLTKEEEEKNVALAKGMSELTQFIMTNNKMDKLTEDHSMLHTETVTTNVTPNTLFEKAELMFKYIVKSGRSMFMSDVDADPNTLWDKNDSSKQQVVSHYLDMSLFETVLEIGGGHWFVSMIVDQVLEAGKSGGAVRAAELGSCLITTPLLYSVNTHNSCYNLLRCLLQDILPSMLDECAAQNMSFFQGQTLGVFTSDCLVLMHDRIDSVKKLGKWFFAALVIDSQTNKKETQDEDQMKEGTRFAQWDNETTKSAVWRGFIKGLMSNPVIEEIWPNAFI
;
A
#
# COMPACT_ATOMS: atom_id res chain seq x y z
N MET A 1 47.94 24.06 -55.87
CA MET A 1 47.02 22.91 -55.91
C MET A 1 46.50 22.70 -54.51
N SER A 2 45.17 22.55 -54.35
CA SER A 2 44.61 22.23 -53.04
C SER A 2 45.08 20.84 -52.57
N PRO A 3 45.15 20.58 -51.25
CA PRO A 3 45.55 19.28 -50.69
C PRO A 3 44.78 18.09 -51.29
N THR A 4 43.47 18.28 -51.50
CA THR A 4 42.55 17.30 -52.08
C THR A 4 42.98 16.81 -53.47
N ASN A 5 43.53 17.71 -54.31
CA ASN A 5 43.97 17.36 -55.66
C ASN A 5 45.26 16.52 -55.67
N LYS A 6 46.11 16.62 -54.65
CA LYS A 6 47.38 15.88 -54.58
C LYS A 6 47.15 14.41 -54.19
N LEU A 7 46.42 14.17 -53.09
CA LEU A 7 46.09 12.81 -52.63
C LEU A 7 45.26 12.04 -53.65
N GLU A 8 44.32 12.72 -54.30
CA GLU A 8 43.55 12.15 -55.40
C GLU A 8 44.45 11.77 -56.58
N THR A 9 45.41 12.62 -56.95
CA THR A 9 46.38 12.32 -58.02
C THR A 9 47.27 11.14 -57.66
N VAL A 10 47.72 11.04 -56.39
CA VAL A 10 48.54 9.92 -55.91
C VAL A 10 47.75 8.62 -55.91
N LEU A 11 46.52 8.60 -55.38
CA LEU A 11 45.67 7.41 -55.44
C LEU A 11 45.38 7.05 -56.89
N ARG A 12 45.07 8.04 -57.73
CA ARG A 12 44.75 7.78 -59.13
C ARG A 12 45.93 7.19 -59.89
N TYR A 13 47.12 7.75 -59.68
CA TYR A 13 48.35 7.27 -60.28
C TYR A 13 48.70 5.86 -59.78
N ALA A 14 48.64 5.62 -58.48
CA ALA A 14 48.95 4.32 -57.89
C ALA A 14 47.97 3.23 -58.35
N TYR A 15 46.69 3.57 -58.46
CA TYR A 15 45.65 2.68 -58.94
C TYR A 15 45.84 2.35 -60.43
N LEU A 16 46.04 3.35 -61.29
CA LEU A 16 46.27 3.15 -62.73
C LEU A 16 47.55 2.34 -63.01
N ASN A 17 48.57 2.47 -62.17
CA ASN A 17 49.84 1.74 -62.30
C ASN A 17 49.91 0.44 -61.48
N ARG A 18 48.81 0.01 -60.83
CA ARG A 18 48.70 -1.23 -60.03
C ARG A 18 49.81 -1.42 -58.99
N LEU A 19 50.16 -0.36 -58.27
CA LEU A 19 51.16 -0.44 -57.20
C LEU A 19 50.70 -1.38 -56.08
N THR A 20 51.62 -1.99 -55.31
CA THR A 20 51.22 -2.73 -54.11
C THR A 20 50.86 -1.77 -52.97
N SER A 21 50.12 -2.23 -51.96
CA SER A 21 49.75 -1.38 -50.82
C SER A 21 50.97 -0.78 -50.12
N GLU A 22 52.05 -1.54 -49.97
CA GLU A 22 53.32 -1.09 -49.40
C GLU A 22 54.04 -0.04 -50.26
N GLN A 23 53.88 -0.08 -51.58
CA GLN A 23 54.46 0.90 -52.49
C GLN A 23 53.64 2.19 -52.56
N TRP A 24 52.32 2.07 -52.43
CA TRP A 24 51.41 3.20 -52.39
C TRP A 24 51.53 4.00 -51.08
N ILE A 25 51.81 3.35 -49.95
CA ILE A 25 51.82 4.01 -48.64
C ILE A 25 52.90 5.09 -48.50
N VAL A 26 54.05 4.92 -49.16
CA VAL A 26 55.21 5.82 -49.05
C VAL A 26 54.92 7.21 -49.63
N PRO A 27 54.52 7.35 -50.92
CA PRO A 27 54.18 8.67 -51.48
C PRO A 27 52.92 9.27 -50.85
N THR A 28 52.02 8.43 -50.32
CA THR A 28 50.86 8.91 -49.54
C THR A 28 51.30 9.55 -48.22
N LYS A 29 52.21 8.92 -47.45
CA LYS A 29 52.77 9.51 -46.23
C LYS A 29 53.55 10.80 -46.49
N GLU A 30 54.36 10.82 -47.55
CA GLU A 30 55.08 12.04 -47.95
C GLU A 30 54.13 13.19 -48.31
N CYS A 31 52.97 12.90 -48.91
CA CYS A 31 51.94 13.92 -49.12
C CYS A 31 51.40 14.43 -47.78
N LEU A 32 51.02 13.53 -46.88
CA LEU A 32 50.47 13.85 -45.56
C LEU A 32 51.43 14.68 -44.69
N GLU A 33 52.75 14.48 -44.82
CA GLU A 33 53.79 15.21 -44.06
C GLU A 33 53.99 16.66 -44.55
N THR A 34 53.50 17.02 -45.73
CA THR A 34 53.67 18.37 -46.32
C THR A 34 52.54 19.35 -46.01
N GLY A 35 51.45 18.89 -45.37
CA GLY A 35 50.27 19.67 -45.03
C GLY A 35 49.79 19.46 -43.59
N ASP A 36 48.56 19.91 -43.30
CA ASP A 36 47.92 19.63 -42.00
C ASP A 36 47.49 18.16 -41.96
N GLN A 37 48.20 17.37 -41.16
CA GLN A 37 48.11 15.91 -41.15
C GLN A 37 46.68 15.41 -40.88
N GLU A 38 45.93 16.03 -39.97
CA GLU A 38 44.56 15.57 -39.64
C GLU A 38 43.58 15.82 -40.79
N ALA A 39 43.66 16.99 -41.43
CA ALA A 39 42.79 17.36 -42.55
C ALA A 39 43.09 16.50 -43.80
N GLU A 40 44.35 16.15 -44.03
CA GLU A 40 44.73 15.32 -45.16
C GLU A 40 44.42 13.82 -44.93
N ILE A 41 44.54 13.32 -43.70
CA ILE A 41 44.06 11.98 -43.31
C ILE A 41 42.54 11.87 -43.48
N PHE A 42 41.80 12.92 -43.13
CA PHE A 42 40.35 13.01 -43.35
C PHE A 42 40.00 12.85 -44.84
N LEU A 43 40.63 13.66 -45.70
CA LEU A 43 40.41 13.62 -47.15
C LEU A 43 40.81 12.27 -47.76
N LEU A 44 41.90 11.66 -47.29
CA LEU A 44 42.34 10.34 -47.74
C LEU A 44 41.31 9.26 -47.43
N SER A 45 40.78 9.26 -46.20
CA SER A 45 39.76 8.30 -45.76
C SER A 45 38.48 8.41 -46.57
N GLU A 46 37.99 9.63 -46.78
CA GLU A 46 36.78 9.88 -47.57
C GLU A 46 36.98 9.45 -49.03
N LEU A 47 38.15 9.75 -49.59
CA LEU A 47 38.48 9.44 -50.97
C LEU A 47 38.62 7.93 -51.23
N LEU A 48 39.15 7.17 -50.26
CA LEU A 48 39.21 5.71 -50.32
C LEU A 48 37.81 5.07 -50.25
N PHE A 49 36.95 5.51 -49.33
CA PHE A 49 35.58 4.99 -49.22
C PHE A 49 34.75 5.32 -50.46
N ARG A 50 34.81 6.57 -50.97
CA ARG A 50 34.15 6.96 -52.23
C ARG A 50 34.64 6.12 -53.41
N SER A 51 35.94 5.82 -53.45
CA SER A 51 36.52 4.98 -54.51
C SER A 51 36.02 3.53 -54.42
N ILE A 52 35.97 2.95 -53.22
CA ILE A 52 35.48 1.57 -53.03
C ILE A 52 34.00 1.44 -53.39
N PHE A 53 33.17 2.39 -52.97
CA PHE A 53 31.75 2.39 -53.28
C PHE A 53 31.42 2.87 -54.70
N SER A 54 32.40 3.30 -55.50
CA SER A 54 32.19 3.62 -56.92
C SER A 54 31.99 2.38 -57.79
N PHE A 55 32.31 1.18 -57.28
CA PHE A 55 32.16 -0.10 -58.00
C PHE A 55 30.88 -0.82 -57.59
N TYR A 56 30.08 -1.25 -58.56
CA TYR A 56 28.73 -1.80 -58.32
C TYR A 56 28.66 -3.33 -58.19
N ARG A 57 29.65 -4.08 -58.68
CA ARG A 57 29.51 -5.55 -58.84
C ARG A 57 30.62 -6.41 -58.23
N VAL A 58 31.83 -5.88 -58.10
CA VAL A 58 32.98 -6.62 -57.56
C VAL A 58 33.78 -5.64 -56.71
N SER A 59 34.25 -6.07 -55.55
CA SER A 59 35.20 -5.29 -54.76
C SER A 59 36.59 -5.45 -55.37
N ASP A 60 37.30 -4.33 -55.56
CA ASP A 60 38.63 -4.35 -56.16
C ASP A 60 39.67 -4.74 -55.10
N PRO A 61 40.37 -5.89 -55.25
CA PRO A 61 41.32 -6.37 -54.24
C PRO A 61 42.47 -5.41 -53.96
N LEU A 62 42.81 -4.56 -54.93
CA LEU A 62 43.87 -3.58 -54.78
C LEU A 62 43.40 -2.43 -53.88
N LEU A 63 42.19 -1.90 -54.11
CA LEU A 63 41.60 -0.86 -53.25
C LEU A 63 41.28 -1.41 -51.85
N GLU A 64 40.88 -2.67 -51.74
CA GLU A 64 40.76 -3.38 -50.46
C GLU A 64 42.11 -3.41 -49.71
N SER A 65 43.19 -3.79 -50.40
CA SER A 65 44.53 -3.83 -49.81
C SER A 65 45.05 -2.45 -49.38
N TYR A 66 44.71 -1.40 -50.13
CA TYR A 66 45.01 -0.02 -49.79
C TYR A 66 44.22 0.43 -48.56
N LEU A 67 42.93 0.12 -48.51
CA LEU A 67 42.08 0.44 -47.36
C LEU A 67 42.55 -0.29 -46.10
N THR A 68 42.85 -1.59 -46.18
CA THR A 68 43.36 -2.36 -45.03
C THR A 68 44.68 -1.79 -44.51
N LEU A 69 45.65 -1.53 -45.41
CA LEU A 69 46.93 -0.98 -44.98
C LEU A 69 46.78 0.44 -44.42
N ALA A 70 45.93 1.27 -45.04
CA ALA A 70 45.64 2.62 -44.54
C ALA A 70 45.00 2.57 -43.15
N ALA A 71 44.02 1.69 -42.92
CA ALA A 71 43.36 1.50 -41.62
C ALA A 71 44.30 0.94 -40.53
N GLN A 72 45.37 0.25 -40.92
CA GLN A 72 46.34 -0.34 -40.00
C GLN A 72 47.53 0.59 -39.70
N THR A 73 47.90 1.49 -40.63
CA THR A 73 49.21 2.17 -40.58
C THR A 73 49.19 3.70 -40.70
N ILE A 74 48.12 4.29 -41.22
CA ILE A 74 48.01 5.75 -41.42
C ILE A 74 46.82 6.32 -40.67
N ILE A 75 45.62 5.78 -40.93
CA ILE A 75 44.36 6.31 -40.42
C ILE A 75 44.15 5.73 -39.03
N SER A 76 43.88 6.60 -38.04
CA SER A 76 43.54 6.12 -36.71
C SER A 76 42.26 5.27 -36.76
N LYS A 77 42.16 4.26 -35.90
CA LYS A 77 40.99 3.36 -35.88
C LYS A 77 39.69 4.13 -35.62
N GLN A 78 39.75 5.16 -34.77
CA GLN A 78 38.62 6.05 -34.47
C GLN A 78 38.20 6.81 -35.74
N THR A 79 39.15 7.51 -36.38
CA THR A 79 38.92 8.28 -37.61
C THR A 79 38.37 7.41 -38.74
N PHE A 80 38.89 6.19 -38.87
CA PHE A 80 38.43 5.24 -39.88
C PHE A 80 36.97 4.84 -39.70
N ILE A 81 36.56 4.50 -38.46
CA ILE A 81 35.18 4.09 -38.17
C ILE A 81 34.22 5.26 -38.32
N THR A 82 34.58 6.45 -37.81
CA THR A 82 33.76 7.67 -37.94
C THR A 82 33.47 8.01 -39.40
N HIS A 83 34.44 7.86 -40.29
CA HIS A 83 34.24 8.13 -41.73
C HIS A 83 33.51 7.02 -42.48
N LEU A 84 33.48 5.79 -41.95
CA LEU A 84 32.73 4.70 -42.55
C LEU A 84 31.22 4.84 -42.29
N ILE A 85 30.82 5.27 -41.10
CA ILE A 85 29.42 5.35 -40.65
C ILE A 85 28.47 6.01 -41.68
N PRO A 86 28.78 7.18 -42.28
CA PRO A 86 27.88 7.84 -43.24
C PRO A 86 27.57 7.04 -44.50
N PHE A 87 28.43 6.09 -44.87
CA PHE A 87 28.20 5.23 -46.03
C PHE A 87 27.20 4.10 -45.74
N GLY A 88 26.98 3.75 -44.47
CA GLY A 88 26.11 2.66 -44.04
C GLY A 88 24.71 2.71 -44.64
N GLU A 89 24.03 3.84 -44.49
CA GLU A 89 22.62 3.97 -44.91
C GLU A 89 22.43 4.05 -46.43
N THR A 90 23.41 4.59 -47.15
CA THR A 90 23.27 4.88 -48.58
C THR A 90 23.85 3.78 -49.48
N THR A 91 24.78 2.97 -48.97
CA THR A 91 25.52 2.00 -49.79
C THR A 91 25.30 0.53 -49.41
N ALA A 92 24.78 0.23 -48.21
CA ALA A 92 24.66 -1.16 -47.73
C ALA A 92 23.78 -2.06 -48.60
N SER A 93 22.66 -1.54 -49.13
CA SER A 93 21.80 -2.29 -50.06
C SER A 93 22.33 -2.32 -51.49
N ARG A 94 23.06 -1.26 -51.91
CA ARG A 94 23.54 -1.06 -53.28
C ARG A 94 24.86 -1.79 -53.58
N HIS A 95 25.71 -1.99 -52.57
CA HIS A 95 27.09 -2.50 -52.71
C HIS A 95 27.41 -3.66 -51.73
N PRO A 96 26.66 -4.77 -51.74
CA PRO A 96 26.79 -5.83 -50.72
C PRO A 96 28.15 -6.53 -50.72
N TYR A 97 28.82 -6.64 -51.87
CA TYR A 97 30.15 -7.26 -51.96
C TYR A 97 31.22 -6.45 -51.21
N GLN A 98 31.18 -5.13 -51.35
CA GLN A 98 32.08 -4.20 -50.66
C GLN A 98 31.85 -4.23 -49.15
N TRP A 99 30.59 -4.31 -48.72
CA TRP A 99 30.26 -4.43 -47.29
C TRP A 99 30.72 -5.76 -46.67
N SER A 100 30.78 -6.86 -47.43
CA SER A 100 31.32 -8.13 -46.92
C SER A 100 32.78 -8.01 -46.51
N PHE A 101 33.59 -7.32 -47.32
CA PHE A 101 34.98 -7.02 -46.98
C PHE A 101 35.08 -6.03 -45.81
N ILE A 102 34.33 -4.92 -45.88
CA ILE A 102 34.37 -3.86 -44.87
C ILE A 102 33.97 -4.38 -43.48
N LEU A 103 32.95 -5.25 -43.37
CA LEU A 103 32.54 -5.83 -42.09
C LEU A 103 33.61 -6.73 -41.47
N LYS A 104 34.33 -7.51 -42.30
CA LYS A 104 35.47 -8.33 -41.82
C LYS A 104 36.59 -7.43 -41.30
N LEU A 105 36.92 -6.36 -42.02
CA LEU A 105 37.91 -5.38 -41.57
C LEU A 105 37.45 -4.67 -40.29
N LEU A 106 36.19 -4.22 -40.23
CA LEU A 106 35.59 -3.55 -39.07
C LEU A 106 35.65 -4.42 -37.80
N SER A 107 35.35 -5.72 -37.93
CA SER A 107 35.46 -6.68 -36.82
C SER A 107 36.88 -6.71 -36.23
N THR A 108 37.91 -6.66 -37.07
CA THR A 108 39.31 -6.62 -36.58
C THR A 108 39.67 -5.30 -35.92
N LEU A 109 39.13 -4.17 -36.41
CA LEU A 109 39.45 -2.85 -35.88
C LEU A 109 38.82 -2.60 -34.51
N LEU A 110 37.58 -3.07 -34.30
CA LEU A 110 36.81 -2.94 -33.05
C LEU A 110 37.36 -3.77 -31.88
N THR A 111 38.34 -4.65 -32.10
CA THR A 111 38.95 -5.44 -31.01
C THR A 111 39.81 -4.63 -30.03
N ASN A 112 40.18 -3.40 -30.41
CA ASN A 112 41.30 -2.67 -29.78
C ASN A 112 40.93 -1.61 -28.75
N PHE A 113 39.64 -1.34 -28.51
CA PHE A 113 39.24 -0.45 -27.40
C PHE A 113 39.04 -1.26 -26.11
N ASN A 114 39.34 -0.63 -24.98
CA ASN A 114 39.16 -1.19 -23.64
C ASN A 114 38.00 -0.47 -22.94
N ALA A 115 36.99 -1.24 -22.53
CA ALA A 115 35.78 -0.69 -21.90
C ALA A 115 36.07 -0.06 -20.54
N ASP A 116 37.04 -0.60 -19.79
CA ASP A 116 37.37 -0.08 -18.45
C ASP A 116 38.09 1.26 -18.53
N ASP A 117 39.00 1.45 -19.50
CA ASP A 117 39.68 2.74 -19.72
C ASP A 117 38.65 3.83 -20.10
N ILE A 118 37.68 3.50 -20.95
CA ILE A 118 36.60 4.41 -21.34
C ILE A 118 35.71 4.76 -20.12
N VAL A 119 35.38 3.78 -19.28
CA VAL A 119 34.58 4.00 -18.06
C VAL A 119 35.33 4.86 -17.05
N ILE A 120 36.63 4.67 -16.90
CA ILE A 120 37.50 5.47 -16.02
C ILE A 120 37.53 6.93 -16.50
N ASP A 121 37.71 7.16 -17.80
CA ASP A 121 37.68 8.52 -18.37
C ASP A 121 36.35 9.21 -18.09
N LEU A 122 35.23 8.52 -18.31
CA LEU A 122 33.87 9.04 -18.05
C LEU A 122 33.65 9.35 -16.56
N GLN A 123 34.10 8.47 -15.66
CA GLN A 123 33.98 8.70 -14.20
C GLN A 123 34.82 9.88 -13.70
N GLN A 124 35.92 10.20 -14.39
CA GLN A 124 36.76 11.35 -14.10
C GLN A 124 36.22 12.66 -14.70
N GLY A 125 35.07 12.62 -15.37
CA GLY A 125 34.47 13.79 -15.99
C GLY A 125 34.97 14.09 -17.40
N ASN A 126 35.82 13.24 -17.99
CA ASN A 126 36.38 13.44 -19.33
C ASN A 126 35.48 12.82 -20.41
N ASP A 127 35.30 13.52 -21.53
CA ASP A 127 34.60 12.97 -22.70
C ASP A 127 35.51 11.97 -23.44
N ASN A 128 34.98 10.80 -23.77
CA ASN A 128 35.69 9.80 -24.55
C ASN A 128 34.99 9.55 -25.90
N LEU A 129 35.70 9.85 -27.00
CA LEU A 129 35.23 9.74 -28.38
C LEU A 129 34.73 8.33 -28.75
N TRP A 130 35.25 7.28 -28.09
CA TRP A 130 34.82 5.91 -28.39
C TRP A 130 33.35 5.67 -28.07
N VAL A 131 32.75 6.39 -27.12
CA VAL A 131 31.36 6.16 -26.76
C VAL A 131 30.42 6.55 -27.90
N ASP A 132 30.65 7.69 -28.55
CA ASP A 132 29.91 8.13 -29.73
C ASP A 132 30.15 7.21 -30.93
N ILE A 133 31.41 6.85 -31.17
CA ILE A 133 31.81 5.94 -32.24
C ILE A 133 31.11 4.58 -32.09
N ILE A 134 31.04 4.02 -30.88
CA ILE A 134 30.36 2.73 -30.63
C ILE A 134 28.85 2.88 -30.85
N SER A 135 28.23 3.98 -30.39
CA SER A 135 26.80 4.24 -30.58
C SER A 135 26.42 4.28 -32.06
N ASP A 136 27.15 5.05 -32.86
CA ASP A 136 26.88 5.18 -34.28
C ASP A 136 27.23 3.92 -35.07
N THR A 137 28.23 3.16 -34.61
CA THR A 137 28.54 1.83 -35.16
C THR A 137 27.36 0.86 -34.96
N PHE A 138 26.69 0.87 -33.80
CA PHE A 138 25.49 0.05 -33.57
C PHE A 138 24.34 0.42 -34.51
N LYS A 139 24.11 1.72 -34.77
CA LYS A 139 23.10 2.19 -35.73
C LYS A 139 23.39 1.75 -37.16
N MET A 140 24.66 1.82 -37.58
CA MET A 140 25.09 1.34 -38.89
C MET A 140 24.92 -0.18 -39.02
N LEU A 141 25.38 -0.95 -38.04
CA LEU A 141 25.31 -2.42 -38.07
C LEU A 141 23.86 -2.92 -38.03
N SER A 142 23.00 -2.34 -37.19
CA SER A 142 21.58 -2.70 -37.15
C SER A 142 20.87 -2.46 -38.49
N HIS A 143 21.24 -1.41 -39.22
CA HIS A 143 20.73 -1.17 -40.57
C HIS A 143 21.16 -2.25 -41.57
N ILE A 144 22.42 -2.70 -41.51
CA ILE A 144 22.92 -3.78 -42.38
C ILE A 144 22.21 -5.10 -42.05
N VAL A 145 21.98 -5.39 -40.77
CA VAL A 145 21.20 -6.56 -40.35
C VAL A 145 19.76 -6.47 -40.90
N ALA A 146 19.13 -5.29 -40.81
CA ALA A 146 17.79 -5.06 -41.34
C ALA A 146 17.70 -5.30 -42.85
N ILE A 147 18.72 -4.90 -43.63
CA ILE A 147 18.76 -5.16 -45.07
C ILE A 147 18.75 -6.66 -45.38
N GLY A 148 19.46 -7.48 -44.60
CA GLY A 148 19.43 -8.94 -44.78
C GLY A 148 18.11 -9.59 -44.35
N ILE A 149 17.41 -9.02 -43.35
CA ILE A 149 16.10 -9.53 -42.90
C ILE A 149 14.98 -9.12 -43.87
N TYR A 150 15.04 -7.90 -44.42
CA TYR A 150 14.01 -7.29 -45.28
C TYR A 150 14.57 -6.82 -46.63
N PRO A 151 15.17 -7.72 -47.45
CA PRO A 151 15.84 -7.33 -48.69
C PRO A 151 14.88 -6.62 -49.67
N ASP A 152 13.64 -7.11 -49.80
CA ASP A 152 12.66 -6.58 -50.77
C ASP A 152 12.26 -5.12 -50.48
N PHE A 153 12.19 -4.75 -49.21
CA PHE A 153 11.87 -3.38 -48.80
C PHE A 153 12.97 -2.39 -49.18
N TYR A 154 14.21 -2.78 -48.89
CA TYR A 154 15.36 -1.96 -49.17
C TYR A 154 15.76 -2.00 -50.65
N GLU A 155 15.18 -2.89 -51.45
CA GLU A 155 15.22 -2.82 -52.92
C GLU A 155 14.15 -1.88 -53.48
N HIS A 156 12.92 -1.90 -52.97
CA HIS A 156 11.84 -1.02 -53.45
C HIS A 156 12.05 0.46 -53.08
N ALA A 157 12.77 0.74 -51.99
CA ALA A 157 13.19 2.09 -51.63
C ALA A 157 14.17 2.72 -52.64
N ILE A 158 14.86 1.89 -53.44
CA ILE A 158 15.86 2.34 -54.42
C ILE A 158 15.19 3.02 -55.62
N ASP A 159 13.97 2.61 -55.97
CA ASP A 159 13.21 3.19 -57.08
C ASP A 159 12.58 4.56 -56.75
N MET A 160 12.46 4.92 -55.46
CA MET A 160 11.83 6.17 -55.04
C MET A 160 12.81 7.32 -54.75
N SER A 161 14.10 7.05 -54.53
CA SER A 161 15.10 8.10 -54.26
C SER A 161 16.19 8.12 -55.33
N GLN A 162 15.86 8.63 -56.51
CA GLN A 162 16.86 9.14 -57.43
C GLN A 162 17.35 10.51 -56.93
N THR A 163 18.24 10.50 -55.95
CA THR A 163 19.18 11.60 -55.77
C THR A 163 20.58 11.03 -56.01
N THR A 164 21.05 11.32 -57.21
CA THR A 164 22.39 11.07 -57.74
C THR A 164 23.49 11.63 -56.83
N LEU A 165 24.32 10.75 -56.26
CA LEU A 165 25.73 11.07 -55.98
C LEU A 165 26.53 10.90 -57.28
N THR A 166 26.17 11.66 -58.32
CA THR A 166 27.00 11.75 -59.54
C THR A 166 28.06 12.81 -59.35
N SER A 167 29.10 12.42 -58.62
CA SER A 167 30.48 12.80 -58.94
C SER A 167 31.33 11.54 -58.76
N ALA A 168 31.00 10.54 -59.59
CA ALA A 168 31.86 9.39 -59.74
C ALA A 168 33.27 9.87 -60.13
N VAL A 169 34.26 9.48 -59.34
CA VAL A 169 35.65 9.44 -59.77
C VAL A 169 35.71 8.39 -60.87
N SER A 170 35.55 8.81 -62.13
CA SER A 170 35.66 7.91 -63.27
C SER A 170 37.13 7.50 -63.43
N PHE A 171 37.46 6.32 -62.90
CA PHE A 171 38.71 5.62 -63.17
C PHE A 171 38.75 4.96 -64.56
N GLN A 172 37.74 5.20 -65.39
CA GLN A 172 37.60 4.57 -66.70
C GLN A 172 38.04 5.48 -67.86
N ASN A 173 39.26 5.19 -68.32
CA ASN A 173 39.73 5.11 -69.69
C ASN A 173 39.75 6.37 -70.59
N SER A 174 40.95 6.94 -70.75
CA SER A 174 41.32 7.76 -71.91
C SER A 174 42.71 7.38 -72.43
N GLN A 175 42.81 6.29 -73.20
CA GLN A 175 43.89 6.14 -74.18
C GLN A 175 43.32 5.60 -75.50
N SER A 176 43.31 6.49 -76.49
CA SER A 176 43.40 6.08 -77.88
C SER A 176 44.86 6.18 -78.31
N ASN A 177 45.29 5.14 -79.03
CA ASN A 177 46.39 5.07 -79.97
C ASN A 177 47.79 4.62 -79.49
N PHE A 178 48.23 3.60 -80.22
CA PHE A 178 49.58 3.09 -80.48
C PHE A 178 50.16 1.97 -79.59
N ASP A 179 49.91 0.75 -80.07
CA ASP A 179 50.90 -0.27 -80.51
C ASP A 179 52.16 -0.49 -79.66
N SER A 180 52.25 -1.67 -79.02
CA SER A 180 53.06 -2.77 -79.57
C SER A 180 53.09 -4.01 -78.67
N GLN A 181 52.50 -5.09 -79.19
CA GLN A 181 53.02 -6.47 -79.22
C GLN A 181 53.88 -6.97 -78.04
N PHE A 182 53.28 -7.80 -77.18
CA PHE A 182 53.82 -9.14 -76.92
C PHE A 182 52.68 -10.12 -76.62
N SER A 183 52.58 -11.13 -77.47
CA SER A 183 51.65 -12.25 -77.39
C SER A 183 52.32 -13.42 -76.68
N MET A 184 51.60 -14.09 -75.79
CA MET A 184 51.59 -15.56 -75.76
C MET A 184 50.16 -16.03 -75.62
N ALA A 185 49.67 -16.65 -76.69
CA ALA A 185 48.36 -17.23 -76.81
C ALA A 185 48.26 -18.56 -76.05
N SER A 186 47.09 -18.84 -75.49
CA SER A 186 46.45 -20.15 -75.66
C SER A 186 45.01 -19.92 -76.10
N GLN A 187 44.68 -20.56 -77.22
CA GLN A 187 43.46 -20.49 -78.02
C GLN A 187 42.37 -21.40 -77.40
N LEU A 188 41.12 -20.92 -77.26
CA LEU A 188 39.93 -21.14 -78.13
C LEU A 188 39.41 -22.58 -78.24
N SER A 189 38.09 -22.75 -78.00
CA SER A 189 37.11 -23.21 -79.01
C SER A 189 35.67 -23.01 -78.48
N TYR A 190 34.83 -22.10 -78.99
CA TYR A 190 34.03 -22.11 -80.25
C TYR A 190 32.72 -22.93 -80.20
N ASN A 191 31.57 -22.24 -80.18
CA ASN A 191 30.54 -22.19 -81.26
C ASN A 191 29.08 -22.03 -80.77
N ASP A 192 28.43 -21.06 -81.43
CA ASP A 192 27.00 -20.76 -81.70
C ASP A 192 26.22 -21.96 -82.34
N PRO A 193 24.92 -21.93 -82.79
CA PRO A 193 23.74 -21.03 -82.59
C PRO A 193 22.36 -21.79 -82.44
N ASP A 194 21.25 -21.04 -82.29
CA ASP A 194 19.82 -21.25 -82.69
C ASP A 194 19.11 -22.64 -82.68
N ALA A 195 17.88 -22.67 -82.10
CA ALA A 195 16.60 -23.20 -82.67
C ALA A 195 15.62 -23.92 -81.68
N THR A 196 14.47 -23.25 -81.44
CA THR A 196 13.05 -23.73 -81.44
C THR A 196 12.48 -24.87 -80.54
N LEU A 197 11.21 -24.63 -80.16
CA LEU A 197 10.21 -25.36 -79.35
C LEU A 197 9.77 -26.75 -79.87
N ASP A 198 9.43 -27.71 -78.99
CA ASP A 198 8.03 -28.13 -78.68
C ASP A 198 7.89 -29.36 -77.75
N MET A 199 6.94 -29.22 -76.81
CA MET A 199 5.94 -30.13 -76.21
C MET A 199 6.12 -31.65 -75.94
N ASP A 200 5.69 -32.00 -74.72
CA ASP A 200 4.81 -33.11 -74.29
C ASP A 200 5.35 -34.42 -73.63
N ASN A 201 5.13 -34.44 -72.30
CA ASN A 201 4.33 -35.40 -71.50
C ASN A 201 4.86 -36.78 -71.03
N THR A 202 4.70 -36.92 -69.69
CA THR A 202 4.23 -38.06 -68.87
C THR A 202 5.19 -39.08 -68.21
N GLN A 203 5.05 -39.11 -66.87
CA GLN A 203 5.03 -40.25 -65.92
C GLN A 203 6.32 -40.76 -65.23
N HIS A 204 6.44 -40.34 -63.95
CA HIS A 204 6.60 -41.13 -62.71
C HIS A 204 7.78 -42.11 -62.48
N ILE A 205 8.48 -41.82 -61.35
CA ILE A 205 9.11 -42.68 -60.30
C ILE A 205 10.63 -42.53 -60.15
N GLU A 206 10.99 -42.01 -58.96
CA GLU A 206 12.18 -42.17 -58.10
C GLU A 206 13.60 -42.14 -58.71
N ASP A 207 14.40 -41.12 -58.35
CA ASP A 207 15.53 -41.29 -57.42
C ASP A 207 16.27 -39.96 -57.11
N THR A 208 16.87 -39.94 -55.93
CA THR A 208 17.84 -39.00 -55.33
C THR A 208 18.77 -38.22 -56.26
N ASP A 209 18.84 -36.88 -56.11
CA ASP A 209 20.03 -36.12 -55.63
C ASP A 209 19.98 -34.60 -55.95
N MET A 210 20.29 -33.80 -54.92
CA MET A 210 21.04 -32.53 -54.89
C MET A 210 20.89 -31.43 -55.99
N LYS A 211 20.61 -30.20 -55.47
CA LYS A 211 21.05 -28.83 -55.88
C LYS A 211 20.16 -27.88 -56.72
N GLU A 212 19.91 -26.74 -56.06
CA GLU A 212 19.98 -25.33 -56.51
C GLU A 212 19.07 -24.75 -57.63
N SER A 213 18.24 -23.82 -57.15
CA SER A 213 17.99 -22.49 -57.72
C SER A 213 16.98 -22.33 -58.86
N ASN A 214 17.28 -21.88 -60.05
CA ASN A 214 16.48 -21.22 -61.12
C ASN A 214 15.04 -20.43 -61.00
N GLU A 215 14.85 -19.14 -60.49
CA GLU A 215 14.30 -17.81 -61.13
C GLU A 215 15.23 -16.88 -62.07
N THR A 216 15.66 -17.29 -63.22
CA THR A 216 16.42 -18.44 -62.93
C THR A 216 17.50 -18.19 -61.78
N PRO A 217 17.26 -18.13 -60.41
CA PRO A 217 16.96 -17.10 -59.39
C PRO A 217 18.23 -16.35 -59.03
N CYS A 218 19.20 -16.39 -59.94
CA CYS A 218 20.56 -16.63 -59.48
C CYS A 218 21.25 -15.31 -59.21
N ASN A 219 20.87 -14.23 -59.89
CA ASN A 219 21.41 -12.90 -59.60
C ASN A 219 20.76 -12.24 -58.37
N ASN A 220 19.45 -12.40 -58.17
CA ASN A 220 18.80 -11.94 -56.94
C ASN A 220 19.19 -12.84 -55.76
N LYS A 221 19.21 -14.18 -55.89
CA LYS A 221 19.64 -15.06 -54.79
C LYS A 221 21.10 -14.91 -54.40
N GLU A 222 22.04 -14.72 -55.33
CA GLU A 222 23.45 -14.54 -54.96
C GLU A 222 23.65 -13.21 -54.20
N LYS A 223 23.01 -12.13 -54.67
CA LYS A 223 22.99 -10.83 -53.98
C LYS A 223 22.30 -10.92 -52.60
N THR A 224 21.13 -11.58 -52.53
CA THR A 224 20.39 -11.78 -51.28
C THR A 224 21.15 -12.68 -50.31
N MET A 225 21.85 -13.72 -50.78
CA MET A 225 22.66 -14.61 -49.94
C MET A 225 23.83 -13.85 -49.30
N ILE A 226 24.51 -12.99 -50.07
CA ILE A 226 25.58 -12.14 -49.54
C ILE A 226 25.04 -11.09 -48.56
N GLN A 227 23.85 -10.53 -48.80
CA GLN A 227 23.18 -9.64 -47.85
C GLN A 227 22.84 -10.36 -46.53
N VAL A 228 22.42 -11.63 -46.59
CA VAL A 228 22.17 -12.45 -45.39
C VAL A 228 23.48 -12.79 -44.66
N GLU A 229 24.56 -13.10 -45.37
CA GLU A 229 25.89 -13.31 -44.77
C GLU A 229 26.44 -12.04 -44.11
N ASN A 230 26.27 -10.89 -44.76
CA ASN A 230 26.63 -9.59 -44.20
C ASN A 230 25.80 -9.26 -42.95
N ALA A 231 24.50 -9.57 -42.97
CA ALA A 231 23.63 -9.42 -41.80
C ALA A 231 24.06 -10.35 -40.65
N ALA A 232 24.42 -11.60 -40.93
CA ALA A 232 24.91 -12.52 -39.90
C ALA A 232 26.26 -12.04 -39.30
N LEU A 233 27.18 -11.54 -40.13
CA LEU A 233 28.46 -11.00 -39.67
C LEU A 233 28.28 -9.71 -38.86
N ALA A 234 27.42 -8.79 -39.32
CA ALA A 234 27.06 -7.59 -38.58
C ALA A 234 26.41 -7.93 -37.22
N ALA A 235 25.53 -8.94 -37.21
CA ALA A 235 24.92 -9.43 -35.98
C ALA A 235 25.94 -9.99 -34.99
N GLN A 236 26.93 -10.74 -35.48
CA GLN A 236 28.01 -11.28 -34.67
C GLN A 236 28.91 -10.17 -34.08
N ILE A 237 29.18 -9.10 -34.84
CA ILE A 237 29.94 -7.95 -34.36
C ILE A 237 29.16 -7.23 -33.25
N MET A 238 27.85 -6.98 -33.45
CA MET A 238 27.01 -6.35 -32.43
C MET A 238 26.95 -7.17 -31.13
N MET A 239 26.73 -8.49 -31.21
CA MET A 239 26.75 -9.36 -30.03
C MET A 239 28.12 -9.34 -29.33
N THR A 240 29.22 -9.35 -30.10
CA THR A 240 30.57 -9.29 -29.53
C THR A 240 30.80 -7.98 -28.77
N LEU A 241 30.31 -6.85 -29.29
CA LEU A 241 30.41 -5.56 -28.62
C LEU A 241 29.60 -5.50 -27.32
N ILE A 242 28.39 -6.07 -27.35
CA ILE A 242 27.49 -6.12 -26.19
C ILE A 242 28.05 -7.06 -25.11
N GLU A 243 28.31 -8.33 -25.47
CA GLU A 243 28.58 -9.40 -24.51
C GLU A 243 30.05 -9.49 -24.10
N LYS A 244 30.99 -9.26 -25.03
CA LYS A 244 32.44 -9.43 -24.77
C LYS A 244 33.18 -8.13 -24.52
N LYS A 245 32.63 -6.99 -24.96
CA LYS A 245 33.24 -5.67 -24.79
C LYS A 245 32.42 -4.73 -23.91
N ASN A 246 31.41 -5.24 -23.19
CA ASN A 246 30.65 -4.53 -22.16
C ASN A 246 30.09 -3.16 -22.61
N ALA A 247 29.70 -3.02 -23.87
CA ALA A 247 29.22 -1.74 -24.40
C ALA A 247 28.05 -1.15 -23.60
N LYS A 248 27.19 -2.01 -23.01
CA LYS A 248 26.10 -1.60 -22.11
C LYS A 248 26.56 -0.77 -20.92
N ARG A 249 27.64 -1.20 -20.25
CA ARG A 249 28.18 -0.51 -19.07
C ARG A 249 28.73 0.86 -19.44
N ILE A 250 29.34 0.99 -20.62
CA ILE A 250 29.88 2.26 -21.13
C ILE A 250 28.74 3.29 -21.27
N PHE A 251 27.63 2.91 -21.91
CA PHE A 251 26.49 3.81 -22.09
C PHE A 251 25.78 4.14 -20.78
N GLN A 252 25.66 3.19 -19.85
CA GLN A 252 25.11 3.43 -18.51
C GLN A 252 25.94 4.45 -17.71
N VAL A 253 27.26 4.33 -17.72
CA VAL A 253 28.16 5.25 -17.01
C VAL A 253 28.12 6.64 -17.64
N ARG A 254 28.16 6.76 -18.98
CA ARG A 254 28.03 8.04 -19.68
C ARG A 254 26.69 8.73 -19.36
N ASN A 255 25.60 7.97 -19.34
CA ASN A 255 24.28 8.49 -19.01
C ASN A 255 24.19 8.96 -17.56
N ASN A 256 24.86 8.27 -16.62
CA ASN A 256 24.94 8.71 -15.22
C ASN A 256 25.81 9.96 -15.04
N GLN A 257 26.96 10.04 -15.70
CA GLN A 257 27.84 11.22 -15.69
C GLN A 257 27.11 12.46 -16.24
N ARG A 258 26.38 12.32 -17.36
CA ARG A 258 25.58 13.43 -17.93
C ARG A 258 24.43 13.85 -17.03
N ARG A 259 23.77 12.90 -16.33
CA ARG A 259 22.77 13.22 -15.29
C ARG A 259 23.39 14.03 -14.14
N GLN A 260 24.57 13.63 -13.67
CA GLN A 260 25.30 14.35 -12.62
C GLN A 260 25.78 15.73 -13.09
N ALA A 261 26.04 15.91 -14.38
CA ALA A 261 26.40 17.20 -14.99
C ALA A 261 25.18 18.05 -15.44
N GLY A 262 23.94 17.58 -15.22
CA GLY A 262 22.71 18.30 -15.62
C GLY A 262 22.47 18.37 -17.13
N LEU A 263 23.10 17.49 -17.92
CA LEU A 263 23.01 17.43 -19.37
C LEU A 263 21.99 16.37 -19.82
N GLU A 264 21.37 16.60 -20.99
CA GLU A 264 20.38 15.70 -21.57
C GLU A 264 20.97 14.31 -21.84
N VAL A 265 20.24 13.26 -21.47
CA VAL A 265 20.68 11.87 -21.58
C VAL A 265 20.42 11.39 -23.01
N ASP A 266 21.47 11.03 -23.74
CA ASP A 266 21.31 10.46 -25.08
C ASP A 266 20.62 9.10 -25.01
N HIS A 267 19.73 8.82 -25.97
CA HIS A 267 19.13 7.50 -26.09
C HIS A 267 20.21 6.44 -26.33
N GLU A 268 20.25 5.42 -25.46
CA GLU A 268 21.10 4.25 -25.68
C GLU A 268 20.79 3.65 -27.06
N PRO A 269 21.79 3.13 -27.79
CA PRO A 269 21.65 2.77 -29.20
C PRO A 269 20.66 1.62 -29.43
N TRP A 270 20.26 0.89 -28.37
CA TRP A 270 19.40 -0.29 -28.44
C TRP A 270 18.04 -0.01 -29.09
N ILE A 271 17.37 1.09 -28.73
CA ILE A 271 16.02 1.44 -29.24
C ILE A 271 16.07 1.68 -30.74
N GLN A 272 17.08 2.43 -31.19
CA GLN A 272 17.28 2.71 -32.61
C GLN A 272 17.64 1.43 -33.38
N CYS A 273 18.37 0.51 -32.76
CA CYS A 273 18.67 -0.80 -33.36
C CYS A 273 17.41 -1.66 -33.48
N GLN A 274 16.59 -1.77 -32.44
CA GLN A 274 15.35 -2.56 -32.47
C GLN A 274 14.39 -2.06 -33.55
N ALA A 275 14.20 -0.74 -33.64
CA ALA A 275 13.33 -0.12 -34.65
C ALA A 275 13.71 -0.51 -36.08
N LYS A 276 15.00 -0.69 -36.37
CA LYS A 276 15.47 -1.16 -37.69
C LYS A 276 15.28 -2.67 -37.88
N LEU A 277 15.38 -3.47 -36.82
CA LEU A 277 15.32 -4.94 -36.89
C LEU A 277 13.89 -5.51 -36.96
N GLU A 278 12.88 -4.76 -36.52
CA GLU A 278 11.47 -5.20 -36.44
C GLU A 278 10.54 -4.45 -37.43
N LEU A 279 10.88 -4.48 -38.72
CA LEU A 279 9.98 -3.94 -39.76
C LEU A 279 8.77 -4.85 -40.00
N LYS A 280 7.58 -4.25 -40.14
CA LYS A 280 6.31 -4.96 -40.42
C LYS A 280 6.20 -5.39 -41.89
N GLN A 281 7.16 -6.18 -42.36
CA GLN A 281 7.27 -6.60 -43.75
C GLN A 281 7.62 -8.08 -43.85
N ALA A 282 7.45 -8.64 -45.06
CA ALA A 282 7.80 -10.02 -45.34
C ALA A 282 9.29 -10.24 -45.04
N LYS A 283 9.59 -11.14 -44.11
CA LYS A 283 10.96 -11.47 -43.71
C LYS A 283 11.57 -12.48 -44.66
N CYS A 284 12.85 -12.33 -44.97
CA CYS A 284 13.59 -13.33 -45.73
C CYS A 284 13.65 -14.65 -44.93
N PRO A 285 13.17 -15.79 -45.49
CA PRO A 285 13.14 -17.08 -44.79
C PRO A 285 14.54 -17.56 -44.39
N ILE A 286 15.53 -17.28 -45.24
CA ILE A 286 16.92 -17.71 -45.02
C ILE A 286 17.57 -16.89 -43.90
N ALA A 287 17.32 -15.57 -43.86
CA ALA A 287 17.82 -14.70 -42.80
C ALA A 287 17.19 -15.00 -41.44
N THR A 288 15.89 -15.29 -41.44
CA THR A 288 15.14 -15.60 -40.21
C THR A 288 15.45 -16.96 -39.63
N GLN A 289 15.99 -17.90 -40.40
CA GLN A 289 16.47 -19.19 -39.90
C GLN A 289 17.94 -19.13 -39.41
N ASN A 290 18.65 -18.03 -39.66
CA ASN A 290 20.04 -17.88 -39.21
C ASN A 290 20.11 -17.65 -37.70
N THR A 291 20.70 -18.59 -36.96
CA THR A 291 20.75 -18.59 -35.49
C THR A 291 21.44 -17.36 -34.91
N THR A 292 22.42 -16.79 -35.62
CA THR A 292 23.18 -15.61 -35.15
C THR A 292 22.32 -14.35 -35.21
N ILE A 293 21.52 -14.21 -36.26
CA ILE A 293 20.57 -13.11 -36.42
C ILE A 293 19.43 -13.23 -35.41
N GLN A 294 18.87 -14.43 -35.22
CA GLN A 294 17.85 -14.68 -34.19
C GLN A 294 18.34 -14.33 -32.78
N LYS A 295 19.57 -14.75 -32.42
CA LYS A 295 20.17 -14.44 -31.12
C LYS A 295 20.38 -12.95 -30.92
N LEU A 296 20.84 -12.22 -31.94
CA LEU A 296 20.96 -10.77 -31.85
C LEU A 296 19.60 -10.10 -31.68
N VAL A 297 18.58 -10.48 -32.47
CA VAL A 297 17.25 -9.88 -32.37
C VAL A 297 16.69 -10.09 -30.96
N LEU A 298 16.80 -11.30 -30.41
CA LEU A 298 16.43 -11.56 -29.02
C LEU A 298 17.28 -10.75 -28.03
N LEU A 299 18.59 -10.63 -28.24
CA LEU A 299 19.48 -9.88 -27.34
C LEU A 299 19.16 -8.38 -27.35
N ILE A 300 18.97 -7.78 -28.52
CA ILE A 300 18.55 -6.38 -28.66
C ILE A 300 17.17 -6.20 -28.06
N GLN A 301 16.23 -7.10 -28.38
CA GLN A 301 14.91 -7.13 -27.76
C GLN A 301 15.06 -7.12 -26.24
N ARG A 302 15.93 -7.93 -25.62
CA ARG A 302 16.19 -7.90 -24.16
C ARG A 302 16.85 -6.62 -23.62
N LEU A 303 17.62 -5.91 -24.43
CA LEU A 303 18.30 -4.67 -24.04
C LEU A 303 17.41 -3.44 -24.22
N THR A 304 16.39 -3.53 -25.08
CA THR A 304 15.32 -2.55 -25.23
C THR A 304 14.11 -2.86 -24.38
N ASP A 305 13.89 -4.14 -24.10
CA ASP A 305 12.85 -4.69 -23.24
C ASP A 305 13.22 -4.37 -21.80
N ARG A 306 12.85 -3.14 -21.44
CA ARG A 306 12.87 -2.65 -20.08
C ARG A 306 12.04 -3.55 -19.17
N ASP A 307 11.10 -4.36 -19.65
CA ASP A 307 10.25 -5.24 -18.84
C ASP A 307 10.94 -6.56 -18.45
N LEU A 308 12.03 -6.88 -19.12
CA LEU A 308 12.87 -8.01 -18.80
C LEU A 308 14.12 -7.60 -18.02
N GLU A 309 14.72 -6.45 -18.36
CA GLU A 309 15.89 -5.93 -17.65
C GLU A 309 15.49 -5.32 -16.33
N ARG A 310 14.43 -4.51 -16.43
CA ARG A 310 13.56 -4.34 -15.33
C ARG A 310 12.48 -5.43 -15.52
N LYS A 311 12.61 -6.64 -15.03
CA LYS A 311 12.68 -6.74 -13.59
C LYS A 311 12.61 -5.32 -12.93
N MET A 312 11.55 -4.49 -12.93
CA MET A 312 10.13 -4.78 -12.82
C MET A 312 9.87 -6.15 -12.17
N ALA A 313 10.79 -6.90 -11.53
CA ALA A 313 11.73 -6.83 -10.38
C ALA A 313 10.90 -6.94 -9.16
N VAL A 314 9.87 -6.11 -9.17
CA VAL A 314 8.78 -6.13 -8.25
C VAL A 314 7.42 -5.91 -8.97
N HIS A 315 7.41 -5.35 -10.20
CA HIS A 315 6.27 -4.65 -10.82
C HIS A 315 5.45 -5.43 -11.90
N MET A 316 5.95 -6.54 -12.46
CA MET A 316 5.17 -7.44 -13.35
C MET A 316 4.27 -8.44 -12.61
N LYS A 317 4.11 -8.32 -11.28
CA LYS A 317 3.16 -9.15 -10.52
C LYS A 317 1.83 -8.43 -10.21
N TYR A 318 1.68 -7.15 -10.56
CA TYR A 318 0.53 -6.33 -10.10
C TYR A 318 -0.10 -5.31 -11.07
N HIS A 319 0.45 -5.02 -12.26
CA HIS A 319 -0.08 -3.96 -13.13
C HIS A 319 0.01 -4.31 -14.63
N GLU A 320 -1.09 -4.78 -15.24
CA GLU A 320 -1.26 -4.84 -16.70
C GLU A 320 -2.49 -4.05 -17.19
N LEU A 321 -2.97 -3.02 -16.48
CA LEU A 321 -4.16 -2.26 -16.90
C LEU A 321 -4.10 -0.72 -16.89
N GLU A 322 -3.04 -0.03 -16.44
CA GLU A 322 -3.06 1.45 -16.42
C GLU A 322 -1.70 2.09 -16.77
N ASP A 323 -1.76 3.23 -17.49
CA ASP A 323 -0.63 3.99 -18.07
C ASP A 323 0.54 4.29 -17.11
N GLU A 324 1.76 4.27 -17.67
CA GLU A 324 3.06 4.43 -16.97
C GLU A 324 3.22 5.71 -16.13
N GLY A 325 2.40 6.75 -16.37
CA GLY A 325 2.43 8.01 -15.62
C GLY A 325 1.70 7.97 -14.28
N THR A 326 0.66 7.13 -14.18
CA THR A 326 -0.25 7.04 -13.02
C THR A 326 0.15 5.90 -12.06
N ALA A 327 0.80 4.86 -12.59
CA ALA A 327 1.31 3.70 -11.85
C ALA A 327 2.39 4.04 -10.81
N ARG A 328 3.16 5.12 -10.99
CA ARG A 328 4.20 5.56 -10.03
C ARG A 328 3.64 6.13 -8.72
N ALA A 329 2.35 6.49 -8.70
CA ALA A 329 1.73 7.26 -7.63
C ALA A 329 0.62 6.51 -6.86
N MET A 330 0.27 5.28 -7.24
CA MET A 330 -0.75 4.52 -6.50
C MET A 330 -0.18 3.90 -5.21
N PRO A 331 -0.79 4.20 -4.05
CA PRO A 331 -0.49 3.49 -2.81
C PRO A 331 -0.75 1.99 -2.93
N SER A 332 0.23 1.18 -2.52
CA SER A 332 0.01 -0.26 -2.37
C SER A 332 -1.09 -0.56 -1.35
N ALA A 333 -1.86 -1.63 -1.56
CA ALA A 333 -2.90 -2.07 -0.64
C ALA A 333 -2.37 -2.34 0.78
N GLY A 334 -1.10 -2.76 0.90
CA GLY A 334 -0.43 -2.93 2.19
C GLY A 334 -0.21 -1.62 2.94
N LEU A 335 0.23 -0.54 2.25
CA LEU A 335 0.37 0.79 2.86
C LEU A 335 -0.98 1.39 3.23
N MET A 336 -1.98 1.26 2.35
CA MET A 336 -3.35 1.68 2.63
C MET A 336 -3.88 0.93 3.86
N GLY A 337 -3.78 -0.39 3.89
CA GLY A 337 -4.18 -1.21 5.03
C GLY A 337 -3.53 -0.77 6.34
N LEU A 338 -2.21 -0.50 6.34
CA LEU A 338 -1.49 -0.02 7.51
C LEU A 338 -2.00 1.34 8.01
N LEU A 339 -2.10 2.34 7.13
CA LEU A 339 -2.53 3.68 7.52
C LEU A 339 -4.00 3.70 7.99
N TYR A 340 -4.88 2.93 7.34
CA TYR A 340 -6.28 2.82 7.74
C TYR A 340 -6.41 2.11 9.08
N HIS A 341 -5.59 1.08 9.33
CA HIS A 341 -5.49 0.48 10.66
C HIS A 341 -5.04 1.49 11.72
N MET A 342 -4.03 2.31 11.43
CA MET A 342 -3.53 3.33 12.36
C MET A 342 -4.55 4.42 12.69
N VAL A 343 -5.50 4.69 11.79
CA VAL A 343 -6.50 5.76 11.96
C VAL A 343 -7.86 5.25 12.45
N GLN A 344 -8.38 4.16 11.88
CA GLN A 344 -9.74 3.68 12.16
C GLN A 344 -9.78 2.69 13.32
N ILE A 345 -8.81 1.77 13.38
CA ILE A 345 -8.73 0.74 14.44
C ILE A 345 -7.87 1.21 15.61
N ARG A 346 -6.90 2.08 15.33
CA ARG A 346 -6.02 2.75 16.32
C ARG A 346 -5.40 1.79 17.35
N PRO A 347 -4.82 0.64 16.96
CA PRO A 347 -4.09 -0.15 17.94
C PRO A 347 -2.87 0.65 18.42
N SER A 348 -2.52 0.53 19.70
CA SER A 348 -1.26 1.10 20.18
C SER A 348 -0.07 0.39 19.51
N LEU A 349 0.46 1.01 18.46
CA LEU A 349 1.63 0.54 17.74
C LEU A 349 2.83 1.40 18.13
N ASP A 350 3.94 0.72 18.41
CA ASP A 350 5.21 1.37 18.68
C ASP A 350 5.74 2.04 17.41
N ASP A 351 6.18 3.30 17.51
CA ASP A 351 6.70 4.05 16.37
C ASP A 351 7.91 3.36 15.74
N ASP A 352 8.77 2.71 16.53
CA ASP A 352 9.92 2.01 16.00
C ASP A 352 9.50 0.75 15.24
N TYR A 353 8.45 0.06 15.71
CA TYR A 353 7.83 -1.06 14.99
C TYR A 353 7.20 -0.59 13.67
N ILE A 354 6.48 0.52 13.65
CA ILE A 354 5.89 1.09 12.43
C ILE A 354 7.00 1.41 11.43
N VAL A 355 8.05 2.10 11.87
CA VAL A 355 9.20 2.45 11.05
C VAL A 355 9.87 1.20 10.48
N ASP A 356 10.09 0.16 11.29
CA ASP A 356 10.68 -1.09 10.82
C ASP A 356 9.77 -1.83 9.82
N HIS A 357 8.45 -1.78 10.02
CA HIS A 357 7.48 -2.34 9.09
C HIS A 357 7.47 -1.58 7.76
N LEU A 358 7.53 -0.24 7.80
CA LEU A 358 7.64 0.60 6.60
C LEU A 358 8.94 0.33 5.84
N LEU A 359 10.08 0.17 6.52
CA LEU A 359 11.35 -0.22 5.89
C LEU A 359 11.27 -1.59 5.22
N LYS A 360 10.58 -2.56 5.84
CA LYS A 360 10.32 -3.87 5.23
C LYS A 360 9.47 -3.74 3.97
N LEU A 361 8.37 -2.97 4.02
CA LEU A 361 7.51 -2.73 2.85
C LEU A 361 8.28 -2.04 1.72
N GLN A 362 9.10 -1.04 2.05
CA GLN A 362 9.98 -0.36 1.09
C GLN A 362 10.97 -1.33 0.44
N THR A 363 11.57 -2.22 1.23
CA THR A 363 12.54 -3.23 0.76
C THR A 363 11.88 -4.27 -0.15
N ILE A 364 10.71 -4.80 0.24
CA ILE A 364 9.92 -5.72 -0.58
C ILE A 364 9.52 -5.04 -1.90
N LYS A 365 9.21 -3.75 -1.85
CA LYS A 365 8.81 -2.96 -3.02
C LYS A 365 9.98 -2.56 -3.93
N GLY A 366 11.20 -2.48 -3.38
CA GLY A 366 12.39 -2.01 -4.09
C GLY A 366 12.32 -0.53 -4.48
N SER A 367 11.63 0.30 -3.69
CA SER A 367 11.39 1.73 -3.98
C SER A 367 12.45 2.65 -3.37
N PHE A 368 12.83 3.71 -4.09
CA PHE A 368 13.68 4.80 -3.58
C PHE A 368 12.95 5.60 -2.50
N ASP A 369 13.70 6.24 -1.59
CA ASP A 369 13.16 6.96 -0.42
C ASP A 369 12.14 8.04 -0.80
N GLU A 370 12.48 8.91 -1.75
CA GLU A 370 11.59 9.99 -2.23
C GLU A 370 10.25 9.45 -2.76
N SER A 371 10.31 8.42 -3.61
CA SER A 371 9.12 7.81 -4.21
C SER A 371 8.27 7.08 -3.17
N PHE A 372 8.90 6.44 -2.19
CA PHE A 372 8.20 5.75 -1.10
C PHE A 372 7.54 6.75 -0.14
N TYR A 373 8.19 7.87 0.16
CA TYR A 373 7.61 8.93 0.99
C TYR A 373 6.45 9.62 0.29
N LEU A 374 6.55 9.87 -1.03
CA LEU A 374 5.43 10.37 -1.82
C LEU A 374 4.24 9.41 -1.79
N GLU A 375 4.47 8.10 -1.92
CA GLU A 375 3.41 7.09 -1.83
C GLU A 375 2.69 7.12 -0.47
N LEU A 376 3.43 7.28 0.63
CA LEU A 376 2.86 7.46 1.97
C LEU A 376 2.02 8.73 2.09
N TRP A 377 2.47 9.85 1.53
CA TRP A 377 1.69 11.09 1.48
C TRP A 377 0.39 10.91 0.70
N LEU A 378 0.45 10.28 -0.47
CA LEU A 378 -0.72 10.02 -1.31
C LEU A 378 -1.70 9.07 -0.63
N ALA A 379 -1.22 8.04 0.06
CA ALA A 379 -2.05 7.13 0.84
C ALA A 379 -2.78 7.88 1.97
N ALA A 380 -2.05 8.72 2.72
CA ALA A 380 -2.62 9.48 3.84
C ALA A 380 -3.63 10.55 3.39
N LEU A 381 -3.33 11.26 2.30
CA LEU A 381 -4.25 12.26 1.73
C LEU A 381 -5.47 11.63 1.09
N THR A 382 -5.34 10.45 0.50
CA THR A 382 -6.49 9.67 0.01
C THR A 382 -7.44 9.35 1.16
N GLY A 383 -6.91 8.80 2.27
CA GLY A 383 -7.70 8.55 3.48
C GLY A 383 -8.36 9.82 4.04
N LEU A 384 -7.64 10.94 4.10
CA LEU A 384 -8.18 12.24 4.56
C LEU A 384 -9.28 12.77 3.63
N ARG A 385 -9.12 12.66 2.31
CA ARG A 385 -10.14 13.07 1.34
C ARG A 385 -11.40 12.22 1.50
N GLU A 386 -11.24 10.91 1.59
CA GLU A 386 -12.37 10.00 1.74
C GLU A 386 -13.12 10.25 3.05
N ALA A 387 -12.40 10.50 4.15
CA ALA A 387 -13.01 10.93 5.41
C ALA A 387 -13.76 12.26 5.27
N SER A 388 -13.22 13.20 4.49
CA SER A 388 -13.85 14.50 4.26
C SER A 388 -15.17 14.41 3.50
N LEU A 389 -15.29 13.47 2.55
CA LEU A 389 -16.54 13.22 1.80
C LEU A 389 -17.66 12.69 2.71
N ASN A 390 -17.32 11.86 3.68
CA ASN A 390 -18.29 11.27 4.62
C ASN A 390 -18.78 12.26 5.69
N THR A 391 -18.13 13.42 5.85
CA THR A 391 -18.45 14.43 6.89
C THR A 391 -19.37 15.58 6.45
N SER A 392 -19.84 15.62 5.19
CA SER A 392 -20.60 16.78 4.70
C SER A 392 -22.06 16.80 5.18
N CYS A 393 -22.50 17.93 5.73
CA CYS A 393 -23.89 18.23 6.14
C CYS A 393 -24.92 18.31 4.96
N ASN A 394 -24.59 17.73 3.80
CA ASN A 394 -25.33 17.88 2.55
C ASN A 394 -26.48 16.87 2.43
N GLY A 395 -27.57 17.11 3.18
CA GLY A 395 -28.90 16.63 2.80
C GLY A 395 -29.53 17.55 1.74
N PRO A 396 -30.49 17.07 0.93
CA PRO A 396 -31.23 17.93 0.00
C PRO A 396 -31.89 19.09 0.77
N PRO A 397 -32.02 20.29 0.18
CA PRO A 397 -32.75 21.38 0.81
C PRO A 397 -34.22 20.95 0.90
N GLU A 398 -34.70 20.68 2.11
CA GLU A 398 -36.14 20.66 2.35
C GLU A 398 -36.62 22.11 2.22
N GLU A 399 -37.47 22.35 1.22
CA GLU A 399 -38.17 23.62 1.06
C GLU A 399 -39.14 23.80 2.23
N ASP A 400 -39.08 24.98 2.84
CA ASP A 400 -40.04 25.55 3.78
C ASP A 400 -40.22 24.85 5.13
N THR A 401 -39.52 25.34 6.16
CA THR A 401 -40.10 25.85 7.42
C THR A 401 -39.00 26.45 8.31
N ASP A 402 -39.34 27.44 9.13
CA ASP A 402 -38.50 28.22 10.05
C ASP A 402 -37.81 27.40 11.19
N LEU A 403 -37.37 26.17 10.93
CA LEU A 403 -36.61 25.33 11.84
C LEU A 403 -35.15 25.24 11.36
N ARG A 404 -34.33 26.23 11.72
CA ARG A 404 -32.86 26.12 11.70
C ARG A 404 -32.33 25.23 12.85
N GLU A 405 -33.10 24.24 13.28
CA GLU A 405 -32.67 23.28 14.30
C GLU A 405 -31.97 22.10 13.60
N ASN A 406 -30.68 21.97 13.90
CA ASN A 406 -29.86 20.76 13.85
C ASN A 406 -29.61 20.10 12.48
N LYS A 407 -28.66 20.66 11.72
CA LYS A 407 -27.80 19.84 10.85
C LYS A 407 -26.51 19.51 11.61
N SER A 408 -26.56 18.52 12.49
CA SER A 408 -25.39 17.98 13.20
C SER A 408 -24.57 17.08 12.25
N CYS A 409 -23.25 17.18 12.32
CA CYS A 409 -22.38 16.24 11.60
C CYS A 409 -22.38 14.89 12.34
N ASN A 410 -22.28 13.77 11.61
CA ASN A 410 -22.04 12.48 12.25
C ASN A 410 -20.70 12.53 12.99
N SER A 411 -20.73 12.37 14.31
CA SER A 411 -19.58 12.55 15.19
C SER A 411 -18.46 11.53 14.94
N VAL A 412 -18.80 10.28 14.65
CA VAL A 412 -17.83 9.23 14.27
C VAL A 412 -17.10 9.59 12.98
N ALA A 413 -17.82 10.07 11.97
CA ALA A 413 -17.22 10.53 10.71
C ALA A 413 -16.31 11.75 10.92
N ALA A 414 -16.75 12.71 11.76
CA ALA A 414 -15.98 13.90 12.11
C ALA A 414 -14.71 13.54 12.90
N THR A 415 -14.79 12.63 13.88
CA THR A 415 -13.66 12.09 14.63
C THR A 415 -12.67 11.40 13.70
N ASN A 416 -13.13 10.53 12.79
CA ASN A 416 -12.25 9.88 11.81
C ASN A 416 -11.53 10.88 10.92
N ARG A 417 -12.20 11.94 10.46
CA ARG A 417 -11.55 13.00 9.70
C ARG A 417 -10.48 13.72 10.52
N LEU A 418 -10.75 14.02 11.79
CA LEU A 418 -9.80 14.66 12.68
C LEU A 418 -8.55 13.79 12.86
N LEU A 419 -8.73 12.47 12.98
CA LEU A 419 -7.64 11.50 13.08
C LEU A 419 -6.82 11.38 11.79
N TRP A 420 -7.44 11.44 10.61
CA TRP A 420 -6.72 11.53 9.34
C TRP A 420 -5.95 12.86 9.22
N LYS A 421 -6.55 13.96 9.67
CA LYS A 421 -5.90 15.28 9.66
C LYS A 421 -4.69 15.30 10.59
N SER A 422 -4.81 14.70 11.78
CA SER A 422 -3.71 14.50 12.73
C SER A 422 -2.64 13.56 12.16
N LEU A 423 -3.02 12.47 11.48
CA LEU A 423 -2.07 11.58 10.80
C LEU A 423 -1.24 12.36 9.78
N VAL A 424 -1.89 13.09 8.87
CA VAL A 424 -1.24 13.84 7.79
C VAL A 424 -0.37 14.98 8.33
N LEU A 425 -0.88 15.76 9.28
CA LEU A 425 -0.19 16.96 9.74
C LEU A 425 0.89 16.64 10.79
N VAL A 426 0.68 15.67 11.66
CA VAL A 426 1.53 15.47 12.85
C VAL A 426 2.26 14.13 12.81
N LYS A 427 1.53 13.01 12.72
CA LYS A 427 2.11 11.67 12.91
C LYS A 427 3.00 11.24 11.74
N LEU A 428 2.53 11.37 10.51
CA LEU A 428 3.25 10.96 9.30
C LEU A 428 4.58 11.73 9.14
N PRO A 429 4.64 13.08 9.21
CA PRO A 429 5.91 13.78 9.14
C PRO A 429 6.90 13.35 10.23
N PHE A 430 6.43 13.04 11.44
CA PHE A 430 7.27 12.49 12.50
C PHE A 430 7.83 11.10 12.14
N LEU A 431 7.01 10.19 11.60
CA LEU A 431 7.45 8.86 11.16
C LEU A 431 8.44 8.93 10.00
N LEU A 432 8.21 9.81 9.03
CA LEU A 432 9.13 10.02 7.91
C LEU A 432 10.47 10.57 8.39
N SER A 433 10.47 11.50 9.37
CA SER A 433 11.70 11.98 9.99
C SER A 433 12.47 10.86 10.71
N LYS A 434 11.77 9.93 11.39
CA LYS A 434 12.39 8.73 11.99
C LYS A 434 12.95 7.77 10.94
N LEU A 435 12.21 7.52 9.85
CA LEU A 435 12.67 6.69 8.72
C LEU A 435 13.98 7.24 8.14
N GLN A 436 13.99 8.54 7.85
CA GLN A 436 15.17 9.23 7.33
C GLN A 436 16.37 9.16 8.28
N LYS A 437 16.16 9.21 9.60
CA LYS A 437 17.24 9.09 10.60
C LYS A 437 17.79 7.66 10.74
N LYS A 438 16.98 6.63 10.50
CA LYS A 438 17.43 5.23 10.51
C LYS A 438 18.23 4.86 9.26
N GLN A 439 18.04 5.62 8.17
CA GLN A 439 18.83 5.52 6.94
C GLN A 439 20.11 6.36 7.10
N GLU A 440 21.24 5.93 6.52
CA GLU A 440 22.57 6.53 6.76
C GLU A 440 22.56 8.06 6.54
N PRO A 441 23.18 8.86 7.42
CA PRO A 441 23.18 10.32 7.29
C PRO A 441 23.98 10.75 6.07
N GLN A 442 23.30 11.32 5.07
CA GLN A 442 23.94 12.02 3.96
C GLN A 442 24.34 13.44 4.41
N GLU A 443 25.61 13.83 4.22
CA GLU A 443 26.02 15.22 4.31
C GLU A 443 25.43 15.98 3.11
N LEU A 444 24.34 16.72 3.35
CA LEU A 444 23.64 17.51 2.32
C LEU A 444 24.05 18.98 2.39
N ASP A 445 24.24 19.60 1.23
CA ASP A 445 24.45 21.06 1.12
C ASP A 445 23.20 21.85 1.58
N GLU A 446 23.39 23.12 1.94
CA GLU A 446 22.32 23.99 2.48
C GLU A 446 21.12 24.17 1.51
N TYR A 447 21.33 23.92 0.21
CA TYR A 447 20.33 24.08 -0.86
C TYR A 447 19.83 22.77 -1.47
N GLU A 448 20.43 21.62 -1.13
CA GLU A 448 20.02 20.33 -1.67
C GLU A 448 18.91 19.73 -0.81
N MET A 449 17.73 19.48 -1.40
CA MET A 449 16.58 18.93 -0.68
C MET A 449 16.86 17.50 -0.23
N ASN A 450 16.52 17.21 1.02
CA ASN A 450 16.52 15.83 1.50
C ASN A 450 15.30 15.06 0.97
N SER A 451 15.26 13.73 1.18
CA SER A 451 14.20 12.88 0.61
C SER A 451 12.77 13.27 1.04
N LEU A 452 12.61 13.79 2.27
CA LEU A 452 11.32 14.31 2.75
C LEU A 452 10.95 15.63 2.06
N GLU A 453 11.89 16.58 1.96
CA GLU A 453 11.71 17.85 1.26
C GLU A 453 11.44 17.66 -0.24
N SER A 454 12.16 16.75 -0.90
CA SER A 454 11.92 16.34 -2.29
C SER A 454 10.53 15.76 -2.48
N SER A 455 10.09 14.87 -1.57
CA SER A 455 8.74 14.27 -1.63
C SER A 455 7.64 15.33 -1.48
N LEU A 456 7.84 16.36 -0.63
CA LEU A 456 6.89 17.47 -0.48
C LEU A 456 6.85 18.38 -1.71
N LYS A 457 8.00 18.60 -2.36
CA LYS A 457 8.07 19.35 -3.61
C LYS A 457 7.30 18.65 -4.73
N GLU A 458 7.41 17.31 -4.82
CA GLU A 458 6.66 16.51 -5.78
C GLU A 458 5.16 16.47 -5.41
N LEU A 459 4.83 16.34 -4.13
CA LEU A 459 3.45 16.36 -3.64
C LEU A 459 2.70 17.65 -4.04
N LYS A 460 3.40 18.80 -4.07
CA LYS A 460 2.84 20.09 -4.51
C LYS A 460 2.25 20.03 -5.92
N ALA A 461 2.71 19.13 -6.79
CA ALA A 461 2.17 18.95 -8.15
C ALA A 461 0.75 18.35 -8.15
N PHE A 462 0.35 17.64 -7.09
CA PHE A 462 -0.95 16.97 -6.96
C PHE A 462 -2.04 17.91 -6.42
N THR A 463 -2.20 19.07 -7.05
CA THR A 463 -3.11 20.13 -6.60
C THR A 463 -4.58 19.68 -6.50
N GLY A 464 -5.03 18.76 -7.35
CA GLY A 464 -6.39 18.21 -7.29
C GLY A 464 -6.69 17.50 -5.98
N LEU A 465 -5.80 16.59 -5.55
CA LEU A 465 -5.93 15.87 -4.27
C LEU A 465 -5.77 16.81 -3.07
N VAL A 466 -4.76 17.67 -3.10
CA VAL A 466 -4.50 18.67 -2.03
C VAL A 466 -5.71 19.56 -1.80
N ASN A 467 -6.28 20.15 -2.86
CA ASN A 467 -7.46 21.03 -2.74
C ASN A 467 -8.68 20.26 -2.24
N ALA A 468 -8.79 18.98 -2.60
CA ALA A 468 -9.89 18.13 -2.19
C ALA A 468 -9.86 17.77 -0.69
N CYS A 469 -8.70 17.82 -0.04
CA CYS A 469 -8.56 17.55 1.41
C CYS A 469 -8.87 18.75 2.31
N SER A 470 -9.22 19.92 1.75
CA SER A 470 -9.48 21.16 2.50
C SER A 470 -10.93 21.67 2.48
N PRO A 471 -11.99 20.85 2.64
CA PRO A 471 -13.34 21.40 2.74
C PRO A 471 -13.54 22.12 4.09
N PRO A 472 -14.21 23.29 4.11
CA PRO A 472 -14.51 24.02 5.34
C PRO A 472 -15.43 23.22 6.26
N GLY A 473 -15.37 23.49 7.57
CA GLY A 473 -16.29 22.89 8.54
C GLY A 473 -17.73 23.36 8.35
N CYS A 474 -18.70 22.45 8.51
CA CYS A 474 -20.12 22.75 8.28
C CYS A 474 -20.97 22.88 9.57
N CYS A 475 -20.48 22.40 10.71
CA CYS A 475 -21.16 22.33 12.00
C CYS A 475 -20.13 22.53 13.15
N THR A 476 -20.56 22.67 14.40
CA THR A 476 -19.65 22.70 15.57
C THR A 476 -19.03 21.34 15.87
N GLU A 477 -19.82 20.29 15.71
CA GLU A 477 -19.45 18.88 15.91
C GLU A 477 -18.36 18.45 14.92
N PHE A 478 -18.16 19.23 13.84
CA PHE A 478 -17.08 19.04 12.88
C PHE A 478 -15.70 19.26 13.49
N TYR A 479 -15.60 20.19 14.44
CA TYR A 479 -14.33 20.60 15.04
C TYR A 479 -14.08 19.92 16.39
N ALA A 480 -15.13 19.67 17.16
CA ALA A 480 -15.06 18.98 18.44
C ALA A 480 -16.18 17.90 18.49
N PRO A 481 -15.97 16.76 17.83
CA PRO A 481 -16.96 15.68 17.78
C PRO A 481 -17.06 14.95 19.11
N ASP A 482 -18.28 14.54 19.47
CA ASP A 482 -18.61 13.81 20.71
C ASP A 482 -18.20 14.54 22.01
N SER A 483 -17.80 15.80 21.93
CA SER A 483 -17.46 16.60 23.11
C SER A 483 -18.67 17.34 23.63
N MET A 484 -18.75 17.55 24.94
CA MET A 484 -19.75 18.47 25.51
C MET A 484 -19.73 19.83 24.79
N SER A 485 -20.92 20.31 24.40
CA SER A 485 -21.06 21.56 23.64
C SER A 485 -20.31 22.70 24.32
N SER A 486 -19.53 23.43 23.53
CA SER A 486 -18.73 24.54 24.00
C SER A 486 -19.08 25.80 23.22
N MET A 487 -19.48 26.84 23.97
CA MET A 487 -19.67 28.20 23.43
C MET A 487 -18.43 28.71 22.69
N LEU A 488 -17.22 28.24 23.05
CA LEU A 488 -15.99 28.56 22.36
C LEU A 488 -15.95 27.94 20.95
N VAL A 489 -16.33 26.67 20.80
CA VAL A 489 -16.36 25.96 19.51
C VAL A 489 -17.38 26.62 18.57
N GLU A 490 -18.57 26.97 19.08
CA GLU A 490 -19.58 27.71 18.31
C GLU A 490 -19.07 29.06 17.82
N ARG A 491 -18.43 29.83 18.71
CA ARG A 491 -17.86 31.14 18.37
C ARG A 491 -16.73 31.01 17.35
N ILE A 492 -15.85 30.02 17.47
CA ILE A 492 -14.76 29.80 16.50
C ILE A 492 -15.32 29.36 15.14
N ALA A 493 -16.26 28.41 15.13
CA ALA A 493 -16.82 27.82 13.91
C ALA A 493 -17.66 28.80 13.09
N PHE A 494 -18.51 29.61 13.74
CA PHE A 494 -19.56 30.37 13.04
C PHE A 494 -19.49 31.87 13.17
N GLY A 495 -18.82 32.39 14.21
CA GLY A 495 -18.72 33.83 14.44
C GLY A 495 -20.09 34.50 14.45
N ARG A 496 -20.85 34.35 15.54
CA ARG A 496 -22.11 35.08 15.72
C ARG A 496 -21.85 36.59 15.48
N ASP A 497 -22.75 37.21 14.71
CA ASP A 497 -22.62 38.58 14.19
C ASP A 497 -22.28 39.58 15.30
N GLU A 498 -21.07 40.17 15.21
CA GLU A 498 -20.44 40.98 16.26
C GLU A 498 -21.01 42.42 16.38
N GLU A 499 -22.06 42.80 15.64
CA GLU A 499 -22.54 44.20 15.62
C GLU A 499 -23.70 44.51 16.60
N ASP A 500 -24.57 43.53 16.91
CA ASP A 500 -25.72 43.77 17.80
C ASP A 500 -25.49 43.33 19.27
N ASP A 501 -24.55 42.40 19.52
CA ASP A 501 -24.28 41.84 20.86
C ASP A 501 -23.15 42.55 21.63
N LEU A 502 -22.52 43.59 21.07
CA LEU A 502 -21.39 44.28 21.71
C LEU A 502 -21.79 45.01 23.02
N MET A 503 -23.08 45.25 23.24
CA MET A 503 -23.62 45.75 24.51
C MET A 503 -24.03 44.63 25.49
N ASP A 504 -24.30 43.41 25.04
CA ASP A 504 -24.63 42.27 25.92
C ASP A 504 -23.34 41.54 26.40
N ILE A 505 -22.23 41.66 25.65
CA ILE A 505 -20.91 41.07 26.00
C ILE A 505 -20.23 41.79 27.18
N MET A 506 -20.70 42.97 27.59
CA MET A 506 -20.15 43.68 28.75
C MET A 506 -20.67 43.16 30.10
N ASP A 507 -21.73 42.35 30.11
CA ASP A 507 -22.33 41.79 31.35
C ASP A 507 -21.83 40.36 31.67
N ASP A 508 -21.20 39.66 30.72
CA ASP A 508 -20.53 38.38 30.94
C ASP A 508 -19.00 38.57 30.99
N ASP A 509 -18.36 38.04 32.05
CA ASP A 509 -16.95 38.17 32.48
C ASP A 509 -15.89 37.61 31.47
N MET A 510 -16.02 37.89 30.17
CA MET A 510 -15.20 37.32 29.09
C MET A 510 -14.01 38.23 28.71
N ASP A 511 -12.79 37.66 28.78
CA ASP A 511 -11.53 38.35 28.48
C ASP A 511 -11.35 38.68 26.98
N LEU A 512 -10.89 39.91 26.67
CA LEU A 512 -10.64 40.44 25.31
C LEU A 512 -9.65 39.56 24.50
N ASN A 513 -8.79 38.82 25.21
CA ASN A 513 -7.84 37.87 24.64
C ASN A 513 -8.53 36.72 23.89
N THR A 514 -9.69 36.26 24.37
CA THR A 514 -10.42 35.12 23.79
C THR A 514 -10.94 35.42 22.38
N ILE A 515 -11.31 36.68 22.10
CA ILE A 515 -11.79 37.12 20.77
C ILE A 515 -10.66 37.10 19.74
N THR A 516 -9.48 37.62 20.10
CA THR A 516 -8.31 37.68 19.21
C THR A 516 -7.81 36.27 18.85
N VAL A 517 -7.81 35.36 19.83
CA VAL A 517 -7.44 33.95 19.64
C VAL A 517 -8.46 33.24 18.75
N THR A 518 -9.75 33.47 18.96
CA THR A 518 -10.83 32.94 18.10
C THR A 518 -10.63 33.32 16.63
N LYS A 519 -10.30 34.60 16.35
CA LYS A 519 -10.01 35.09 14.99
C LYS A 519 -8.75 34.45 14.39
N SER A 520 -7.69 34.31 15.18
CA SER A 520 -6.42 33.70 14.76
C SER A 520 -6.56 32.21 14.46
N VAL A 521 -7.29 31.47 15.30
CA VAL A 521 -7.57 30.03 15.12
C VAL A 521 -8.40 29.81 13.86
N ARG A 522 -9.42 30.63 13.60
CA ARG A 522 -10.22 30.58 12.37
C ARG A 522 -9.37 30.82 11.13
N ALA A 523 -8.44 31.78 11.17
CA ALA A 523 -7.55 32.08 10.05
C ALA A 523 -6.66 30.86 9.69
N ILE A 524 -6.08 30.19 10.69
CA ILE A 524 -5.25 28.97 10.48
C ILE A 524 -6.10 27.81 9.95
N SER A 525 -7.31 27.63 10.50
CA SER A 525 -8.21 26.55 10.05
C SER A 525 -8.61 26.68 8.57
N ASN A 526 -8.53 27.89 8.00
CA ASN A 526 -8.88 28.16 6.60
C ASN A 526 -7.71 27.97 5.61
N ASN A 527 -6.49 27.68 6.08
CA ASN A 527 -5.37 27.35 5.20
C ASN A 527 -5.60 26.02 4.47
N ASP A 528 -5.11 25.92 3.23
CA ASP A 528 -5.12 24.65 2.50
C ASP A 528 -4.22 23.59 3.19
N ILE A 529 -4.49 22.32 2.93
CA ILE A 529 -3.83 21.22 3.63
C ILE A 529 -2.33 21.22 3.38
N PHE A 530 -1.88 21.61 2.18
CA PHE A 530 -0.46 21.61 1.84
C PHE A 530 0.28 22.72 2.58
N THR A 531 -0.32 23.91 2.65
CA THR A 531 0.19 25.01 3.48
C THR A 531 0.33 24.57 4.94
N ASN A 532 -0.69 23.89 5.49
CA ASN A 532 -0.62 23.35 6.85
C ASN A 532 0.47 22.28 7.01
N ILE A 533 0.65 21.36 6.05
CA ILE A 533 1.73 20.35 6.09
C ILE A 533 3.09 21.04 6.17
N VAL A 534 3.36 22.03 5.30
CA VAL A 534 4.66 22.72 5.28
C VAL A 534 4.89 23.51 6.57
N GLN A 535 3.88 24.25 7.05
CA GLN A 535 3.97 25.01 8.30
C GLN A 535 4.24 24.11 9.50
N VAL A 536 3.59 22.95 9.57
CA VAL A 536 3.80 21.99 10.66
C VAL A 536 5.19 21.36 10.57
N CYS A 537 5.61 20.97 9.37
CA CYS A 537 6.96 20.45 9.14
C CYS A 537 8.04 21.47 9.49
N GLU A 538 7.84 22.76 9.21
CA GLU A 538 8.75 23.83 9.62
C GLU A 538 8.75 24.02 11.14
N HIS A 539 7.56 24.13 11.75
CA HIS A 539 7.40 24.37 13.19
C HIS A 539 8.05 23.29 14.05
N TYR A 540 7.94 22.01 13.66
CA TYR A 540 8.59 20.89 14.35
C TYR A 540 10.02 20.59 13.88
N GLY A 541 10.56 21.37 12.94
CA GLY A 541 11.93 21.23 12.44
C GLY A 541 12.17 20.02 11.54
N PHE A 542 11.13 19.48 10.91
CA PHE A 542 11.24 18.42 9.89
C PHE A 542 11.67 18.96 8.53
N VAL A 543 11.34 20.22 8.21
CA VAL A 543 11.74 20.93 6.99
C VAL A 543 12.52 22.19 7.37
N ARG A 544 13.59 22.50 6.63
CA ARG A 544 14.39 23.70 6.86
C ARG A 544 13.60 24.97 6.49
N PRO A 545 13.68 26.07 7.26
CA PRO A 545 12.94 27.31 6.98
C PRO A 545 13.13 27.87 5.57
N ALA A 546 14.37 27.83 5.04
CA ALA A 546 14.67 28.29 3.68
C ALA A 546 13.91 27.49 2.61
N ILE A 547 13.76 26.18 2.81
CA ILE A 547 13.03 25.27 1.92
C ILE A 547 11.52 25.43 2.11
N ALA A 548 11.02 25.61 3.34
CA ALA A 548 9.61 25.90 3.61
C ALA A 548 9.14 27.16 2.85
N ILE A 549 9.94 28.23 2.88
CA ILE A 549 9.69 29.45 2.10
C ILE A 549 9.66 29.15 0.59
N GLU A 550 10.57 28.32 0.08
CA GLU A 550 10.56 27.90 -1.33
C GLU A 550 9.27 27.11 -1.69
N LEU A 551 8.86 26.20 -0.84
CA LEU A 551 7.65 25.38 -1.01
C LEU A 551 6.37 26.22 -0.96
N LEU A 552 6.32 27.29 -0.17
CA LEU A 552 5.13 28.15 0.00
C LEU A 552 5.03 29.32 -1.00
N LYS A 553 6.08 29.63 -1.78
CA LYS A 553 6.03 30.71 -2.78
C LYS A 553 4.86 30.53 -3.77
N LYS A 554 3.82 31.37 -3.66
CA LYS A 554 2.74 31.53 -4.64
C LYS A 554 3.21 32.41 -5.81
N LYS A 555 2.92 31.99 -7.06
CA LYS A 555 3.00 32.87 -8.23
C LYS A 555 1.89 33.93 -8.10
N SER A 556 2.27 35.12 -7.64
CA SER A 556 1.50 36.38 -7.59
C SER A 556 0.55 36.63 -6.39
N SER A 557 0.53 37.93 -6.04
CA SER A 557 -0.35 38.76 -5.18
C SER A 557 -0.18 38.77 -3.66
N MET A 558 0.20 39.97 -3.20
CA MET A 558 0.04 40.68 -1.91
C MET A 558 0.29 39.93 -0.60
N GLU A 559 1.28 40.47 0.13
CA GLU A 559 1.59 40.26 1.54
C GLU A 559 0.32 40.23 2.41
N THR A 560 0.03 39.06 2.97
CA THR A 560 -0.86 38.92 4.14
C THR A 560 -0.03 38.21 5.20
N GLU A 561 0.12 38.83 6.38
CA GLU A 561 0.95 38.40 7.52
C GLU A 561 0.50 37.04 8.10
N PRO A 562 1.12 35.89 7.77
CA PRO A 562 0.69 34.59 8.29
C PRO A 562 1.33 34.27 9.65
N ASP A 563 2.55 34.76 9.89
CA ASP A 563 3.38 34.44 11.07
C ASP A 563 2.83 34.97 12.40
N ASN A 564 2.03 36.04 12.36
CA ASN A 564 1.54 36.70 13.58
C ASN A 564 0.46 35.86 14.29
N ASN A 565 -0.36 35.10 13.56
CA ASN A 565 -1.49 34.35 14.11
C ASN A 565 -1.06 33.14 14.95
N VAL A 566 -0.02 32.41 14.53
CA VAL A 566 0.51 31.25 15.29
C VAL A 566 1.08 31.71 16.62
N LEU A 567 1.86 32.80 16.62
CA LEU A 567 2.47 33.36 17.83
C LEU A 567 1.43 33.88 18.85
N ILE A 568 0.34 34.48 18.38
CA ILE A 568 -0.76 34.94 19.26
C ILE A 568 -1.42 33.76 19.97
N ILE A 569 -1.69 32.67 19.25
CA ILE A 569 -2.30 31.46 19.83
C ILE A 569 -1.34 30.82 20.83
N ASP A 570 -0.05 30.72 20.50
CA ASP A 570 0.98 30.20 21.39
C ASP A 570 1.03 30.94 22.74
N GLN A 571 0.98 32.28 22.71
CA GLN A 571 0.99 33.09 23.93
C GLN A 571 -0.27 32.86 24.78
N ASN A 572 -1.44 32.71 24.16
CA ASN A 572 -2.68 32.44 24.88
C ASN A 572 -2.69 31.03 25.50
N ILE A 573 -2.23 30.02 24.76
CA ILE A 573 -2.08 28.65 25.27
C ILE A 573 -1.14 28.63 26.48
N ASP A 574 0.00 29.33 26.41
CA ASP A 574 0.97 29.39 27.52
C ASP A 574 0.41 30.10 28.76
N GLN A 575 -0.50 31.08 28.60
CA GLN A 575 -1.22 31.68 29.72
C GLN A 575 -2.19 30.70 30.37
N ARG A 576 -2.98 29.97 29.56
CA ARG A 576 -3.92 28.95 30.04
C ARG A 576 -3.20 27.81 30.76
N PHE A 577 -2.04 27.38 30.27
CA PHE A 577 -1.20 26.40 30.96
C PHE A 577 -0.84 26.83 32.39
N LYS A 578 -0.52 28.11 32.60
CA LYS A 578 -0.21 28.63 33.94
C LYS A 578 -1.43 28.64 34.86
N THR A 579 -2.59 29.03 34.35
CA THR A 579 -3.85 29.07 35.11
C THR A 579 -4.28 27.66 35.52
N ILE A 580 -4.32 26.72 34.56
CA ILE A 580 -4.72 25.33 34.81
C ILE A 580 -3.69 24.60 35.70
N GLY A 581 -2.40 24.93 35.56
CA GLY A 581 -1.36 24.40 36.43
C GLY A 581 -1.55 24.80 37.91
N ALA A 582 -2.13 25.98 38.18
CA ALA A 582 -2.43 26.44 39.53
C ALA A 582 -3.69 25.80 40.12
N GLU A 583 -4.78 25.72 39.33
CA GLU A 583 -6.05 25.12 39.74
C GLU A 583 -6.66 24.30 38.60
N VAL A 584 -6.80 22.99 38.83
CA VAL A 584 -7.27 22.05 37.81
C VAL A 584 -8.80 21.97 37.85
N THR A 585 -9.44 22.68 36.93
CA THR A 585 -10.90 22.70 36.78
C THR A 585 -11.34 21.96 35.52
N PHE A 586 -12.50 21.31 35.58
CA PHE A 586 -13.10 20.62 34.43
C PHE A 586 -13.27 21.55 33.22
N SER A 587 -13.85 22.74 33.43
CA SER A 587 -14.05 23.76 32.39
C SER A 587 -12.75 24.24 31.72
N GLY A 588 -11.70 24.52 32.49
CA GLY A 588 -10.42 24.97 31.92
C GLY A 588 -9.74 23.89 31.08
N LEU A 589 -9.86 22.62 31.49
CA LEU A 589 -9.32 21.47 30.76
C LEU A 589 -10.08 21.23 29.45
N THR A 590 -11.41 21.20 29.47
CA THR A 590 -12.22 20.98 28.26
C THR A 590 -12.04 22.10 27.24
N GLU A 591 -11.98 23.36 27.69
CA GLU A 591 -11.70 24.50 26.82
C GLU A 591 -10.34 24.38 26.14
N LEU A 592 -9.30 23.97 26.89
CA LEU A 592 -7.95 23.78 26.34
C LEU A 592 -7.91 22.63 25.32
N LEU A 593 -8.60 21.51 25.60
CA LEU A 593 -8.73 20.40 24.66
C LEU A 593 -9.40 20.85 23.36
N HIS A 594 -10.51 21.59 23.43
CA HIS A 594 -11.19 22.13 22.25
C HIS A 594 -10.30 23.03 21.39
N ILE A 595 -9.44 23.87 22.01
CA ILE A 595 -8.44 24.65 21.26
C ILE A 595 -7.49 23.74 20.47
N GLY A 596 -7.05 22.63 21.07
CA GLY A 596 -6.21 21.62 20.43
C GLY A 596 -6.90 20.92 19.25
N LEU A 597 -8.18 20.58 19.38
CA LEU A 597 -8.96 19.93 18.31
C LEU A 597 -9.15 20.85 17.11
N ILE A 598 -9.44 22.13 17.34
CA ILE A 598 -9.63 23.10 16.26
C ILE A 598 -8.29 23.45 15.60
N SER A 599 -7.26 23.71 16.40
CA SER A 599 -5.93 24.09 15.91
C SER A 599 -4.97 22.91 15.90
N THR A 600 -5.04 22.10 14.85
CA THR A 600 -4.20 20.90 14.69
C THR A 600 -2.69 21.17 14.68
N ILE A 601 -2.26 22.42 14.41
CA ILE A 601 -0.85 22.84 14.55
C ILE A 601 -0.41 22.78 16.02
N HIS A 602 -1.27 23.24 16.95
CA HIS A 602 -1.01 23.31 18.38
C HIS A 602 -1.47 22.06 19.15
N LEU A 603 -2.18 21.13 18.50
CA LEU A 603 -2.70 19.89 19.11
C LEU A 603 -1.63 19.16 19.95
N ARG A 604 -0.44 18.95 19.39
CA ARG A 604 0.65 18.25 20.08
C ARG A 604 1.12 19.01 21.32
N LYS A 605 1.19 20.35 21.27
CA LYS A 605 1.59 21.21 22.39
C LYS A 605 0.56 21.13 23.53
N VAL A 606 -0.73 21.22 23.20
CA VAL A 606 -1.84 21.07 24.15
C VAL A 606 -1.84 19.69 24.80
N VAL A 607 -1.80 18.62 24.00
CA VAL A 607 -1.78 17.24 24.51
C VAL A 607 -0.55 17.00 25.39
N SER A 608 0.63 17.49 24.99
CA SER A 608 1.85 17.37 25.80
C SER A 608 1.67 17.98 27.19
N PHE A 609 1.05 19.16 27.28
CA PHE A 609 0.77 19.79 28.57
C PHE A 609 -0.19 18.94 29.42
N ILE A 610 -1.28 18.41 28.84
CA ILE A 610 -2.22 17.55 29.58
C ILE A 610 -1.51 16.32 30.14
N LEU A 611 -0.65 15.66 29.35
CA LEU A 611 0.12 14.50 29.80
C LEU A 611 1.14 14.86 30.89
N VAL A 612 1.79 16.02 30.80
CA VAL A 612 2.71 16.52 31.84
C VAL A 612 1.96 16.86 33.13
N LEU A 613 0.83 17.55 33.03
CA LEU A 613 -0.03 17.89 34.16
C LEU A 613 -0.54 16.62 34.84
N LEU A 614 -0.99 15.63 34.07
CA LEU A 614 -1.44 14.33 34.58
C LEU A 614 -0.32 13.62 35.36
N LYS A 615 0.91 13.57 34.80
CA LYS A 615 2.09 13.02 35.48
C LYS A 615 2.42 13.77 36.77
N GLU A 616 2.36 15.10 36.76
CA GLU A 616 2.64 15.94 37.91
C GLU A 616 1.61 15.71 39.03
N LYS A 617 0.31 15.73 38.71
CA LYS A 617 -0.78 15.53 39.68
C LYS A 617 -0.81 14.10 40.24
N ALA A 618 -0.44 13.12 39.42
CA ALA A 618 -0.20 11.74 39.87
C ALA A 618 0.93 11.66 40.89
N ALA A 619 2.08 12.31 40.62
CA ALA A 619 3.20 12.34 41.56
C ALA A 619 2.86 13.06 42.88
N GLN A 620 1.93 14.01 42.86
CA GLN A 620 1.42 14.72 44.03
C GLN A 620 0.32 13.94 44.80
N ASN A 621 -0.17 12.81 44.26
CA ASN A 621 -1.37 12.10 44.73
C ASN A 621 -2.61 13.00 44.83
N ASP A 622 -2.76 13.97 43.93
CA ASP A 622 -3.89 14.90 43.89
C ASP A 622 -5.12 14.23 43.26
N PHE A 623 -5.87 13.49 44.07
CA PHE A 623 -7.04 12.70 43.62
C PHE A 623 -8.10 13.53 42.90
N PHE A 624 -8.39 14.74 43.38
CA PHE A 624 -9.43 15.59 42.81
C PHE A 624 -9.02 16.15 41.45
N ALA A 625 -7.78 16.63 41.33
CA ALA A 625 -7.26 17.08 40.03
C ALA A 625 -7.20 15.94 39.02
N LEU A 626 -6.75 14.75 39.42
CA LEU A 626 -6.73 13.57 38.56
C LEU A 626 -8.13 13.16 38.09
N SER A 627 -9.11 13.19 39.00
CA SER A 627 -10.51 12.94 38.67
C SER A 627 -11.01 13.96 37.64
N ASN A 628 -10.76 15.26 37.83
CA ASN A 628 -11.16 16.31 36.87
C ASN A 628 -10.49 16.14 35.49
N ILE A 629 -9.22 15.72 35.44
CA ILE A 629 -8.52 15.42 34.18
C ILE A 629 -9.18 14.23 33.47
N CYS A 630 -9.46 13.14 34.21
CA CYS A 630 -10.08 11.94 33.63
C CYS A 630 -11.51 12.23 33.16
N ASP A 631 -12.24 13.08 33.88
CA ASP A 631 -13.58 13.54 33.54
C ASP A 631 -13.56 14.36 32.24
N ALA A 632 -12.69 15.36 32.14
CA ALA A 632 -12.54 16.18 30.94
C ALA A 632 -12.12 15.36 29.70
N LEU A 633 -11.31 14.30 29.88
CA LEU A 633 -10.95 13.38 28.82
C LEU A 633 -12.11 12.45 28.42
N SER A 634 -12.94 12.03 29.37
CA SER A 634 -14.12 11.20 29.12
C SER A 634 -15.21 11.99 28.39
N GLU A 635 -15.34 13.29 28.71
CA GLU A 635 -16.24 14.23 28.02
C GLU A 635 -15.68 14.79 26.71
N CYS A 636 -14.47 14.37 26.33
CA CYS A 636 -13.86 14.69 25.05
C CYS A 636 -13.16 13.44 24.44
N PRO A 637 -13.92 12.38 24.09
CA PRO A 637 -13.33 11.09 23.68
C PRO A 637 -12.37 11.19 22.50
N CYS A 638 -12.65 12.09 21.54
CA CYS A 638 -11.78 12.31 20.38
C CYS A 638 -10.38 12.83 20.77
N SER A 639 -10.25 13.53 21.91
CA SER A 639 -8.93 13.92 22.45
C SER A 639 -8.13 12.69 22.89
N VAL A 640 -8.77 11.69 23.49
CA VAL A 640 -8.12 10.42 23.88
C VAL A 640 -7.61 9.67 22.64
N ASP A 641 -8.40 9.61 21.57
CA ASP A 641 -7.95 9.01 20.29
C ASP A 641 -6.73 9.73 19.72
N LEU A 642 -6.71 11.06 19.75
CA LEU A 642 -5.57 11.85 19.27
C LEU A 642 -4.34 11.69 20.16
N ILE A 643 -4.51 11.64 21.48
CA ILE A 643 -3.43 11.36 22.42
C ILE A 643 -2.78 10.03 22.07
N LEU A 644 -3.57 8.97 21.88
CA LEU A 644 -3.03 7.61 21.64
C LEU A 644 -2.58 7.36 20.21
N GLN A 645 -2.98 8.21 19.25
CA GLN A 645 -2.35 8.24 17.92
C GLN A 645 -0.93 8.83 17.98
N LEU A 646 -0.70 9.81 18.87
CA LEU A 646 0.54 10.60 18.93
C LEU A 646 1.53 10.12 19.99
N TYR A 647 1.05 9.55 21.10
CA TYR A 647 1.84 9.18 22.28
C TYR A 647 1.58 7.72 22.68
N THR A 648 2.50 7.18 23.48
CA THR A 648 2.35 5.81 23.97
C THR A 648 1.26 5.73 25.05
N PRO A 649 0.55 4.59 25.18
CA PRO A 649 -0.46 4.44 26.24
C PRO A 649 0.10 4.61 27.64
N GLN A 650 1.37 4.23 27.87
CA GLN A 650 2.05 4.44 29.14
C GLN A 650 2.04 5.92 29.57
N GLU A 651 2.10 6.85 28.62
CA GLU A 651 2.13 8.27 28.95
C GLU A 651 0.77 8.79 29.42
N LEU A 652 -0.32 8.20 28.93
CA LEU A 652 -1.69 8.58 29.30
C LEU A 652 -2.16 7.84 30.56
N ILE A 653 -2.11 6.50 30.57
CA ILE A 653 -2.69 5.72 31.67
C ILE A 653 -1.67 5.23 32.70
N GLY A 654 -0.37 5.23 32.38
CA GLY A 654 0.69 4.91 33.35
C GLY A 654 0.69 5.82 34.60
N PRO A 655 0.47 7.15 34.50
CA PRO A 655 0.34 8.01 35.68
C PRO A 655 -0.82 7.63 36.62
N LEU A 656 -1.88 7.00 36.09
CA LEU A 656 -3.05 6.58 36.87
C LEU A 656 -2.80 5.27 37.63
N GLU A 657 -1.75 4.52 37.30
CA GLU A 657 -1.43 3.20 37.85
C GLU A 657 -1.42 3.16 39.38
N SER A 658 -0.73 4.12 40.01
CA SER A 658 -0.66 4.19 41.48
C SER A 658 -2.04 4.36 42.12
N MET A 659 -2.89 5.21 41.52
CA MET A 659 -4.24 5.47 42.01
C MET A 659 -5.13 4.24 41.84
N CYS A 660 -5.08 3.61 40.67
CA CYS A 660 -5.81 2.36 40.42
C CYS A 660 -5.37 1.24 41.37
N ASN A 661 -4.08 1.16 41.72
CA ASN A 661 -3.55 0.09 42.57
C ASN A 661 -3.82 0.28 44.06
N HIS A 662 -3.77 1.52 44.57
CA HIS A 662 -3.62 1.74 46.02
C HIS A 662 -4.67 2.64 46.66
N TRP A 663 -5.46 3.39 45.88
CA TRP A 663 -6.38 4.38 46.44
C TRP A 663 -7.37 3.80 47.45
N SER A 664 -7.57 4.49 48.56
CA SER A 664 -8.57 4.17 49.58
C SER A 664 -9.45 5.37 49.89
N PRO A 665 -10.77 5.19 50.14
CA PRO A 665 -11.65 6.28 50.55
C PRO A 665 -11.22 6.94 51.88
N SER A 666 -10.46 6.24 52.71
CA SER A 666 -9.88 6.77 53.97
C SER A 666 -8.83 7.86 53.77
N ASP A 667 -8.23 7.94 52.57
CA ASP A 667 -7.05 8.77 52.33
C ASP A 667 -7.40 10.24 52.08
N ASN A 668 -8.67 10.53 51.76
CA ASN A 668 -9.13 11.85 51.37
C ASN A 668 -10.18 12.39 52.36
N THR A 669 -10.06 13.67 52.71
CA THR A 669 -11.14 14.39 53.40
C THR A 669 -12.27 14.68 52.42
N LEU A 670 -13.51 14.65 52.92
CA LEU A 670 -14.70 14.96 52.12
C LEU A 670 -14.55 16.30 51.41
N ASP A 671 -14.82 16.29 50.10
CA ASP A 671 -14.90 17.50 49.31
C ASP A 671 -16.15 18.30 49.75
N ASN A 672 -16.01 19.60 49.94
CA ASN A 672 -17.13 20.50 50.23
C ASN A 672 -17.79 21.03 48.94
N SER A 673 -17.27 20.66 47.77
CA SER A 673 -17.93 20.96 46.49
C SER A 673 -19.19 20.10 46.36
N ALA A 674 -20.34 20.77 46.20
CA ALA A 674 -21.58 20.08 45.86
C ALA A 674 -21.41 19.43 44.49
N SER A 675 -21.67 18.13 44.39
CA SER A 675 -21.73 17.47 43.09
C SER A 675 -23.01 17.89 42.36
N GLU A 676 -22.97 17.92 41.02
CA GLU A 676 -24.16 18.20 40.20
C GLU A 676 -25.23 17.09 40.31
N ASP A 677 -24.87 15.95 40.92
CA ASP A 677 -25.61 14.68 40.91
C ASP A 677 -26.23 14.31 42.28
N ASP A 678 -26.31 15.25 43.22
CA ASP A 678 -26.81 15.04 44.60
C ASP A 678 -26.05 13.94 45.39
N LEU A 679 -24.88 13.51 44.94
CA LEU A 679 -24.02 12.56 45.64
C LEU A 679 -23.22 13.29 46.73
N GLU A 680 -23.28 12.76 47.94
CA GLU A 680 -22.56 13.28 49.10
C GLU A 680 -21.65 12.21 49.73
N GLY A 681 -20.67 12.67 50.50
CA GLY A 681 -19.86 11.79 51.33
C GLY A 681 -18.99 10.82 50.52
N VAL A 682 -19.02 9.56 50.93
CA VAL A 682 -18.13 8.49 50.43
C VAL A 682 -18.58 8.00 49.06
N GLN A 683 -19.87 8.13 48.74
CA GLN A 683 -20.41 7.76 47.43
C GLN A 683 -19.85 8.66 46.32
N LEU A 684 -19.64 9.95 46.60
CA LEU A 684 -18.97 10.88 45.67
C LEU A 684 -17.52 10.47 45.42
N LEU A 685 -16.79 10.02 46.44
CA LEU A 685 -15.42 9.54 46.29
C LEU A 685 -15.35 8.29 45.40
N TYR A 686 -16.29 7.36 45.58
CA TYR A 686 -16.42 6.17 44.73
C TYR A 686 -16.75 6.54 43.28
N ASN A 687 -17.65 7.49 43.05
CA ASN A 687 -17.94 8.00 41.69
C ASN A 687 -16.67 8.60 41.05
N LYS A 688 -15.95 9.48 41.77
CA LYS A 688 -14.70 10.08 41.26
C LYS A 688 -13.62 9.03 40.94
N PHE A 689 -13.49 8.00 41.78
CA PHE A 689 -12.61 6.86 41.49
C PHE A 689 -13.10 6.10 40.24
N GLY A 690 -14.42 5.88 40.14
CA GLY A 690 -15.08 5.27 39.00
C GLY A 690 -14.73 5.96 37.69
N LYS A 691 -14.70 7.30 37.65
CA LYS A 691 -14.25 8.08 36.47
C LYS A 691 -12.81 7.74 36.05
N ILE A 692 -11.88 7.66 37.00
CA ILE A 692 -10.48 7.29 36.72
C ILE A 692 -10.38 5.85 36.20
N TRP A 693 -11.10 4.93 36.86
CA TRP A 693 -11.12 3.52 36.50
C TRP A 693 -11.76 3.28 35.14
N ASN A 694 -12.91 3.88 34.87
CA ASN A 694 -13.65 3.74 33.62
C ASN A 694 -12.86 4.30 32.44
N LEU A 695 -12.18 5.45 32.58
CA LEU A 695 -11.27 5.93 31.56
C LEU A 695 -10.13 4.93 31.30
N THR A 696 -9.53 4.38 32.36
CA THR A 696 -8.44 3.39 32.25
C THR A 696 -8.91 2.12 31.53
N VAL A 697 -10.05 1.56 31.94
CA VAL A 697 -10.66 0.38 31.31
C VAL A 697 -11.07 0.66 29.87
N SER A 698 -11.67 1.82 29.60
CA SER A 698 -12.08 2.26 28.28
C SER A 698 -10.87 2.36 27.34
N VAL A 699 -9.78 3.00 27.78
CA VAL A 699 -8.54 3.10 27.01
C VAL A 699 -7.92 1.72 26.76
N VAL A 700 -7.81 0.87 27.79
CA VAL A 700 -7.23 -0.48 27.64
C VAL A 700 -8.05 -1.33 26.67
N LYS A 701 -9.38 -1.25 26.72
CA LYS A 701 -10.28 -2.00 25.84
C LYS A 701 -10.32 -1.44 24.41
N ARG A 702 -10.60 -0.14 24.24
CA ARG A 702 -10.73 0.54 22.95
C ARG A 702 -9.46 0.45 22.11
N PHE A 703 -8.28 0.63 22.74
CA PHE A 703 -6.98 0.60 22.05
C PHE A 703 -6.27 -0.75 22.18
N LYS A 704 -6.95 -1.74 22.79
CA LYS A 704 -6.56 -3.16 22.82
C LYS A 704 -5.21 -3.44 23.45
N LEU A 705 -4.96 -2.76 24.58
CA LEU A 705 -3.66 -2.73 25.25
C LEU A 705 -3.34 -4.00 26.04
N TYR A 706 -4.34 -4.84 26.30
CA TYR A 706 -4.24 -6.09 27.08
C TYR A 706 -3.19 -7.09 26.55
N ARG A 707 -2.71 -6.95 25.30
CA ARG A 707 -1.70 -7.83 24.71
C ARG A 707 -0.28 -7.57 25.15
N ASP A 708 0.03 -6.35 25.56
CA ASP A 708 1.37 -5.98 26.02
C ASP A 708 1.29 -5.02 27.21
N MET A 709 0.69 -5.51 28.29
CA MET A 709 0.51 -4.74 29.52
C MET A 709 1.86 -4.27 30.11
N ASN A 710 2.98 -4.92 29.78
CA ASN A 710 4.31 -4.50 30.20
C ASN A 710 4.72 -3.13 29.65
N LYS A 711 4.15 -2.72 28.51
CA LYS A 711 4.36 -1.40 27.91
C LYS A 711 3.38 -0.35 28.42
N VAL A 712 2.47 -0.72 29.32
CA VAL A 712 1.38 0.15 29.79
C VAL A 712 1.57 0.48 31.27
N PHE A 713 1.79 -0.56 32.09
CA PHE A 713 1.91 -0.47 33.54
C PHE A 713 3.27 -1.01 33.98
N ALA A 714 3.90 -0.32 34.93
CA ALA A 714 5.25 -0.63 35.38
C ALA A 714 5.26 -1.70 36.49
N ASP A 715 4.25 -1.70 37.36
CA ASP A 715 4.08 -2.61 38.48
C ASP A 715 3.31 -3.87 38.06
N LYS A 716 4.06 -4.94 37.77
CA LYS A 716 3.50 -6.24 37.36
C LYS A 716 2.74 -6.96 38.48
N GLU A 717 3.00 -6.59 39.73
CA GLU A 717 2.29 -7.13 40.90
C GLU A 717 1.14 -6.21 41.32
N GLY A 718 0.99 -5.07 40.66
CA GLY A 718 -0.07 -4.10 40.91
C GLY A 718 -1.44 -4.63 40.49
N PHE A 719 -2.47 -4.23 41.24
CA PHE A 719 -3.85 -4.64 41.01
C PHE A 719 -4.30 -4.41 39.56
N VAL A 720 -4.05 -3.24 38.96
CA VAL A 720 -4.51 -2.91 37.61
C VAL A 720 -3.86 -3.79 36.54
N TYR A 721 -2.57 -4.12 36.70
CA TYR A 721 -1.87 -5.03 35.80
C TYR A 721 -2.44 -6.44 35.93
N GLN A 722 -2.61 -6.93 37.15
CA GLN A 722 -3.18 -8.25 37.42
C GLN A 722 -4.63 -8.36 36.91
N PHE A 723 -5.44 -7.32 37.11
CA PHE A 723 -6.83 -7.27 36.63
C PHE A 723 -6.95 -7.54 35.13
N PHE A 724 -6.12 -6.90 34.30
CA PHE A 724 -6.17 -7.09 32.84
C PHE A 724 -5.46 -8.35 32.35
N THR A 725 -4.46 -8.86 33.08
CA THR A 725 -3.71 -10.05 32.65
C THR A 725 -4.34 -11.37 33.11
N GLN A 726 -4.96 -11.36 34.28
CA GLN A 726 -5.60 -12.52 34.88
C GLN A 726 -7.08 -12.65 34.49
N GLY A 727 -7.73 -11.53 34.16
CA GLY A 727 -9.17 -11.50 33.92
C GLY A 727 -9.99 -11.63 35.21
N PRO A 728 -11.33 -11.74 35.10
CA PRO A 728 -12.19 -11.95 36.26
C PRO A 728 -11.88 -13.31 36.90
N MET A 729 -11.70 -13.34 38.22
CA MET A 729 -11.45 -14.58 38.98
C MET A 729 -12.59 -14.87 39.97
N ILE A 730 -12.92 -16.15 40.14
CA ILE A 730 -13.93 -16.62 41.09
C ILE A 730 -13.26 -17.23 42.32
N TYR A 731 -13.36 -16.55 43.46
CA TYR A 731 -12.84 -17.04 44.74
C TYR A 731 -13.61 -18.28 45.22
N GLY A 732 -12.85 -19.31 45.58
CA GLY A 732 -13.34 -20.65 45.90
C GLY A 732 -13.36 -21.61 44.70
N ILE A 733 -13.22 -21.11 43.47
CA ILE A 733 -13.08 -21.92 42.25
C ILE A 733 -11.66 -21.78 41.71
N ASP A 734 -11.27 -20.57 41.31
CA ASP A 734 -9.98 -20.29 40.67
C ASP A 734 -8.88 -19.99 41.69
N ILE A 735 -9.24 -19.24 42.75
CA ILE A 735 -8.34 -18.87 43.85
C ILE A 735 -8.90 -19.41 45.17
N GLN A 736 -8.04 -20.05 45.96
CA GLN A 736 -8.37 -20.46 47.33
C GLN A 736 -7.75 -19.45 48.32
N ASP A 737 -8.54 -18.47 48.76
CA ASP A 737 -8.17 -17.54 49.84
C ASP A 737 -9.30 -17.45 50.87
N PRO A 738 -9.17 -18.12 52.03
CA PRO A 738 -10.19 -18.08 53.08
C PRO A 738 -10.35 -16.71 53.75
N SER A 739 -9.38 -15.81 53.60
CA SER A 739 -9.37 -14.51 54.29
C SER A 739 -10.34 -13.49 53.68
N ILE A 740 -10.67 -13.64 52.39
CA ILE A 740 -11.60 -12.76 51.67
C ILE A 740 -13.06 -13.15 51.86
N GLU A 741 -13.32 -14.38 52.31
CA GLU A 741 -14.67 -14.94 52.48
C GLU A 741 -15.58 -14.10 53.41
N PRO A 742 -15.12 -13.58 54.56
CA PRO A 742 -15.94 -12.69 55.40
C PRO A 742 -16.33 -11.39 54.67
N PHE A 743 -15.45 -10.89 53.79
CA PHE A 743 -15.68 -9.66 53.03
C PHE A 743 -16.72 -9.88 51.93
N ILE A 744 -16.64 -10.99 51.19
CA ILE A 744 -17.66 -11.41 50.20
C ILE A 744 -19.03 -11.53 50.88
N ASN A 745 -19.11 -12.23 52.02
CA ASN A 745 -20.37 -12.44 52.73
C ASN A 745 -20.97 -11.13 53.26
N ARG A 746 -20.13 -10.18 53.70
CA ARG A 746 -20.58 -8.85 54.14
C ARG A 746 -21.22 -8.09 52.98
N TRP A 747 -20.59 -8.06 51.81
CA TRP A 747 -21.13 -7.40 50.62
C TRP A 747 -22.39 -8.07 50.10
N MET A 748 -22.43 -9.41 50.02
CA MET A 748 -23.64 -10.15 49.64
C MET A 748 -24.83 -9.84 50.55
N ASN A 749 -24.63 -9.82 51.87
CA ASN A 749 -25.69 -9.50 52.83
C ASN A 749 -26.18 -8.05 52.69
N ALA A 750 -25.27 -7.11 52.42
CA ALA A 750 -25.63 -5.71 52.23
C ALA A 750 -26.42 -5.50 50.93
N LEU A 751 -26.02 -6.14 49.83
CA LEU A 751 -26.71 -6.08 48.54
C LEU A 751 -28.08 -6.77 48.56
N ALA A 752 -28.23 -7.82 49.37
CA ALA A 752 -29.52 -8.49 49.58
C ALA A 752 -30.47 -7.70 50.50
N GLY A 753 -29.94 -6.74 51.28
CA GLY A 753 -30.70 -5.92 52.21
C GLY A 753 -31.43 -4.75 51.53
N GLY A 754 -32.70 -4.54 51.85
CA GLY A 754 -33.51 -3.45 51.30
C GLY A 754 -33.13 -2.03 51.78
N ASP A 755 -32.24 -1.92 52.77
CA ASP A 755 -31.89 -0.65 53.46
C ASP A 755 -30.75 0.15 52.78
N GLY A 756 -30.21 -0.35 51.66
CA GLY A 756 -29.13 0.29 50.92
C GLY A 756 -27.73 0.08 51.51
N LEU A 757 -26.69 0.53 50.78
CA LEU A 757 -25.29 0.42 51.22
C LEU A 757 -25.00 1.47 52.29
N SER A 758 -24.45 1.04 53.43
CA SER A 758 -24.01 1.95 54.48
C SER A 758 -22.69 2.62 54.10
N ASP A 759 -22.54 3.90 54.48
CA ASP A 759 -21.27 4.62 54.32
C ASP A 759 -20.11 3.93 55.06
N ASP A 760 -20.40 3.25 56.17
CA ASP A 760 -19.40 2.46 56.92
C ASP A 760 -18.89 1.26 56.10
N LEU A 761 -19.74 0.61 55.30
CA LEU A 761 -19.29 -0.45 54.41
C LEU A 761 -18.36 0.11 53.32
N LEU A 762 -18.73 1.24 52.72
CA LEU A 762 -17.96 1.90 51.66
C LEU A 762 -16.63 2.45 52.17
N LEU A 763 -16.58 3.04 53.36
CA LEU A 763 -15.34 3.53 54.00
C LEU A 763 -14.34 2.43 54.30
N ASN A 764 -14.84 1.25 54.67
CA ASN A 764 -14.01 0.09 55.03
C ASN A 764 -13.74 -0.85 53.85
N SER A 765 -14.17 -0.48 52.64
CA SER A 765 -13.95 -1.24 51.41
C SER A 765 -13.07 -0.44 50.47
N LYS A 766 -12.05 -1.07 49.89
CA LYS A 766 -11.32 -0.47 48.78
C LYS A 766 -12.04 -0.81 47.46
N PRO A 767 -12.12 0.11 46.49
CA PRO A 767 -12.71 -0.21 45.20
C PRO A 767 -12.04 -1.37 44.47
N GLN A 768 -10.73 -1.56 44.65
CA GLN A 768 -9.96 -2.67 44.08
C GLN A 768 -10.44 -4.01 44.65
N ASP A 769 -10.59 -4.08 45.99
CA ASP A 769 -11.12 -5.28 46.66
C ASP A 769 -12.53 -5.60 46.15
N LEU A 770 -13.35 -4.57 45.93
CA LEU A 770 -14.68 -4.72 45.36
C LEU A 770 -14.63 -5.28 43.92
N LEU A 771 -13.80 -4.71 43.05
CA LEU A 771 -13.60 -5.17 41.67
C LEU A 771 -13.16 -6.64 41.61
N MET A 772 -12.34 -7.09 42.57
CA MET A 772 -11.93 -8.50 42.68
C MET A 772 -13.07 -9.44 43.08
N ILE A 773 -13.91 -9.04 44.05
CA ILE A 773 -14.93 -9.95 44.58
C ILE A 773 -16.23 -9.95 43.77
N VAL A 774 -16.52 -8.90 43.00
CA VAL A 774 -17.77 -8.76 42.24
C VAL A 774 -18.03 -9.97 41.32
N PRO A 775 -17.07 -10.48 40.53
CA PRO A 775 -17.28 -11.70 39.75
C PRO A 775 -17.74 -12.90 40.60
N THR A 776 -17.18 -13.04 41.80
CA THR A 776 -17.57 -14.11 42.74
C THR A 776 -18.97 -13.89 43.30
N ILE A 777 -19.35 -12.64 43.61
CA ILE A 777 -20.70 -12.29 44.06
C ILE A 777 -21.71 -12.68 42.99
N ILE A 778 -21.49 -12.26 41.74
CA ILE A 778 -22.37 -12.57 40.61
C ILE A 778 -22.50 -14.08 40.42
N GLN A 779 -21.38 -14.81 40.43
CA GLN A 779 -21.41 -16.26 40.28
C GLN A 779 -22.20 -16.96 41.40
N ARG A 780 -22.00 -16.55 42.65
CA ARG A 780 -22.74 -17.10 43.79
C ARG A 780 -24.23 -16.78 43.71
N CYS A 781 -24.60 -15.57 43.28
CA CYS A 781 -25.99 -15.21 43.01
C CYS A 781 -26.61 -16.13 41.95
N ILE A 782 -25.92 -16.40 40.85
CA ILE A 782 -26.38 -17.32 39.79
C ILE A 782 -26.58 -18.74 40.34
N ILE A 783 -25.62 -19.27 41.13
CA ILE A 783 -25.71 -20.61 41.73
C ILE A 783 -26.84 -20.71 42.77
N LEU A 784 -26.98 -19.71 43.64
CA LEU A 784 -28.05 -19.66 44.64
C LEU A 784 -29.43 -19.58 43.97
N TYR A 785 -29.54 -18.83 42.88
CA TYR A 785 -30.76 -18.78 42.08
C TYR A 785 -31.04 -20.11 41.37
N ALA A 786 -30.03 -20.72 40.74
CA ALA A 786 -30.12 -22.03 40.09
C ALA A 786 -30.59 -23.13 41.04
N SER A 787 -30.14 -23.09 42.29
CA SER A 787 -30.51 -24.03 43.36
C SER A 787 -31.80 -23.68 44.11
N GLN A 788 -32.53 -22.64 43.67
CA GLN A 788 -33.78 -22.16 44.29
C GLN A 788 -33.63 -21.70 45.75
N GLN A 789 -32.43 -21.25 46.12
CA GLN A 789 -32.11 -20.72 47.46
C GLN A 789 -32.21 -19.18 47.53
N MET A 790 -32.43 -18.51 46.40
CA MET A 790 -32.64 -17.07 46.29
C MET A 790 -33.91 -16.79 45.49
N GLU A 791 -34.74 -15.87 45.96
CA GLU A 791 -35.96 -15.46 45.28
C GLU A 791 -35.64 -14.53 44.10
N THR A 792 -36.50 -14.54 43.06
CA THR A 792 -36.31 -13.73 41.85
C THR A 792 -36.19 -12.23 42.16
N GLU A 793 -37.02 -11.68 43.07
CA GLU A 793 -36.96 -10.26 43.42
C GLU A 793 -35.62 -9.88 44.04
N SER A 794 -35.10 -10.69 44.97
CA SER A 794 -33.79 -10.48 45.59
C SER A 794 -32.66 -10.56 44.56
N PHE A 795 -32.73 -11.55 43.66
CA PHE A 795 -31.76 -11.70 42.58
C PHE A 795 -31.75 -10.47 41.66
N THR A 796 -32.92 -10.06 41.16
CA THR A 796 -33.03 -8.87 40.29
C THR A 796 -32.63 -7.58 40.99
N GLY A 797 -32.94 -7.45 42.29
CA GLY A 797 -32.57 -6.29 43.10
C GLY A 797 -31.05 -6.17 43.28
N MET A 798 -30.37 -7.29 43.55
CA MET A 798 -28.91 -7.32 43.68
C MET A 798 -28.21 -6.96 42.36
N ILE A 799 -28.66 -7.52 41.24
CA ILE A 799 -28.08 -7.24 39.92
C ILE A 799 -28.27 -5.76 39.55
N SER A 800 -29.48 -5.22 39.76
CA SER A 800 -29.79 -3.82 39.44
C SER A 800 -29.04 -2.83 40.34
N TYR A 801 -28.60 -3.25 41.53
CA TYR A 801 -27.88 -2.37 42.45
C TYR A 801 -26.54 -1.89 41.90
N PHE A 802 -25.87 -2.70 41.08
CA PHE A 802 -24.61 -2.34 40.44
C PHE A 802 -24.76 -1.25 39.36
N GLN A 803 -26.00 -0.91 38.96
CA GLN A 803 -26.27 0.18 38.01
C GLN A 803 -26.27 1.57 38.68
N LYS A 804 -26.04 1.67 40.00
CA LYS A 804 -25.90 2.96 40.70
C LYS A 804 -24.56 3.64 40.36
N LYS A 805 -24.55 4.97 40.23
CA LYS A 805 -23.35 5.81 39.93
C LYS A 805 -22.15 5.59 40.86
N SER A 806 -22.35 5.11 42.08
CA SER A 806 -21.25 4.80 43.01
C SER A 806 -20.61 3.43 42.78
N LEU A 807 -21.19 2.58 41.94
CA LEU A 807 -20.75 1.21 41.65
C LEU A 807 -20.66 0.88 40.16
N ASP A 808 -21.06 1.80 39.28
CA ASP A 808 -21.11 1.60 37.83
C ASP A 808 -19.78 1.13 37.22
N PHE A 809 -18.65 1.51 37.84
CA PHE A 809 -17.30 1.11 37.48
C PHE A 809 -17.05 -0.40 37.55
N THR A 810 -17.95 -1.16 38.20
CA THR A 810 -17.94 -2.62 38.27
C THR A 810 -18.72 -3.29 37.12
N LEU A 811 -19.64 -2.58 36.47
CA LEU A 811 -20.57 -3.14 35.46
C LEU A 811 -19.83 -3.78 34.28
N SER A 812 -18.74 -3.15 33.84
CA SER A 812 -17.93 -3.69 32.74
C SER A 812 -17.38 -5.08 33.05
N GLY A 813 -17.02 -5.36 34.30
CA GLY A 813 -16.60 -6.68 34.76
C GLY A 813 -17.76 -7.65 34.91
N ILE A 814 -18.92 -7.16 35.39
CA ILE A 814 -20.16 -7.96 35.52
C ILE A 814 -20.63 -8.46 34.16
N ILE A 815 -20.65 -7.60 33.14
CA ILE A 815 -21.07 -8.00 31.78
C ILE A 815 -20.14 -9.09 31.24
N LEU A 816 -18.83 -8.96 31.44
CA LEU A 816 -17.86 -9.95 30.97
C LEU A 816 -18.04 -11.32 31.64
N ILE A 817 -18.17 -11.36 32.98
CA ILE A 817 -18.36 -12.64 33.69
C ILE A 817 -19.70 -13.28 33.34
N VAL A 818 -20.75 -12.48 33.11
CA VAL A 818 -22.05 -13.01 32.67
C VAL A 818 -21.98 -13.53 31.23
N CYS A 819 -21.19 -12.90 30.34
CA CYS A 819 -20.93 -13.43 29.00
C CYS A 819 -20.14 -14.75 29.04
N GLU A 820 -19.21 -14.90 29.98
CA GLU A 820 -18.50 -16.16 30.21
C GLU A 820 -19.43 -17.25 30.74
N GLU A 821 -20.24 -16.94 31.76
CA GLU A 821 -21.26 -17.87 32.29
C GLU A 821 -22.33 -18.22 31.24
N LEU A 822 -22.60 -17.32 30.29
CA LEU A 822 -23.46 -17.60 29.13
C LEU A 822 -22.87 -18.70 28.26
N LEU A 823 -21.57 -18.66 27.97
CA LEU A 823 -20.87 -19.59 27.07
C LEU A 823 -20.53 -20.94 27.74
N SER A 824 -20.11 -20.94 29.00
CA SER A 824 -19.56 -22.13 29.67
C SER A 824 -20.32 -22.61 30.91
N GLY A 825 -21.36 -21.88 31.35
CA GLY A 825 -22.07 -22.16 32.60
C GLY A 825 -23.59 -22.29 32.43
N HIS A 826 -24.35 -21.63 33.31
CA HIS A 826 -25.82 -21.65 33.32
C HIS A 826 -26.40 -20.67 32.29
N SER A 827 -26.30 -20.99 30.99
CA SER A 827 -26.65 -20.09 29.89
C SER A 827 -28.02 -19.40 30.03
N GLY A 828 -29.06 -20.11 30.51
CA GLY A 828 -30.39 -19.54 30.70
C GLY A 828 -30.48 -18.49 31.82
N ILE A 829 -29.72 -18.67 32.90
CA ILE A 829 -29.68 -17.71 34.03
C ILE A 829 -28.80 -16.51 33.65
N ALA A 830 -27.66 -16.76 33.00
CA ALA A 830 -26.80 -15.71 32.48
C ALA A 830 -27.54 -14.80 31.48
N LEU A 831 -28.32 -15.39 30.58
CA LEU A 831 -29.20 -14.63 29.68
C LEU A 831 -30.22 -13.77 30.46
N THR A 832 -30.77 -14.30 31.55
CA THR A 832 -31.69 -13.54 32.42
C THR A 832 -30.97 -12.35 33.09
N CYS A 833 -29.73 -12.52 33.55
CA CYS A 833 -28.91 -11.41 34.07
C CYS A 833 -28.68 -10.32 33.01
N LEU A 834 -28.32 -10.71 31.78
CA LEU A 834 -28.10 -9.76 30.69
C LEU A 834 -29.39 -9.00 30.36
N CYS A 835 -30.53 -9.69 30.27
CA CYS A 835 -31.82 -9.03 30.08
C CYS A 835 -32.11 -8.03 31.21
N GLN A 836 -31.83 -8.37 32.47
CA GLN A 836 -32.06 -7.46 33.60
C GLN A 836 -31.16 -6.22 33.54
N LEU A 837 -29.90 -6.36 33.13
CA LEU A 837 -28.94 -5.24 33.05
C LEU A 837 -29.17 -4.35 31.83
N ILE A 838 -29.61 -4.92 30.71
CA ILE A 838 -29.71 -4.22 29.43
C ILE A 838 -31.13 -3.70 29.16
N MET A 839 -32.16 -4.42 29.61
CA MET A 839 -33.56 -4.05 29.38
C MET A 839 -34.17 -3.28 30.55
N SER A 840 -33.39 -2.86 31.55
CA SER A 840 -33.89 -2.02 32.66
C SER A 840 -34.08 -0.56 32.24
N ASP A 841 -34.87 0.18 33.01
CA ASP A 841 -35.11 1.63 32.80
C ASP A 841 -33.87 2.50 33.14
N ILE A 842 -32.78 1.91 33.65
CA ILE A 842 -31.56 2.62 34.02
C ILE A 842 -30.58 2.59 32.85
N ALA A 843 -30.23 3.77 32.33
CA ALA A 843 -29.26 3.89 31.26
C ALA A 843 -27.87 3.35 31.70
N LEU A 844 -27.27 2.53 30.85
CA LEU A 844 -25.88 2.11 31.02
C LEU A 844 -24.94 3.30 30.74
N PRO A 845 -23.81 3.41 31.46
CA PRO A 845 -22.77 4.38 31.15
C PRO A 845 -22.31 4.31 29.69
N ARG A 846 -21.95 5.47 29.11
CA ARG A 846 -21.55 5.62 27.69
C ARG A 846 -20.34 4.75 27.33
N GLU A 847 -19.50 4.41 28.30
CA GLU A 847 -18.26 3.64 28.12
C GLU A 847 -18.50 2.12 28.02
N ILE A 848 -19.72 1.65 28.27
CA ILE A 848 -20.05 0.22 28.22
C ILE A 848 -20.43 -0.19 26.79
N SER A 849 -19.54 -0.91 26.13
CA SER A 849 -19.84 -1.56 24.84
C SER A 849 -20.66 -2.85 25.03
N LEU A 850 -21.75 -2.97 24.26
CA LEU A 850 -22.57 -4.19 24.18
C LEU A 850 -22.10 -5.18 23.09
N HIS A 851 -21.04 -4.86 22.33
CA HIS A 851 -20.50 -5.79 21.33
C HIS A 851 -20.12 -7.15 21.92
N PRO A 852 -19.47 -7.25 23.10
CA PRO A 852 -19.14 -8.55 23.69
C PRO A 852 -20.39 -9.40 23.99
N VAL A 853 -21.51 -8.76 24.34
CA VAL A 853 -22.78 -9.45 24.59
C VAL A 853 -23.31 -10.06 23.29
N LEU A 854 -23.42 -9.25 22.23
CA LEU A 854 -23.88 -9.71 20.91
C LEU A 854 -22.98 -10.82 20.36
N GLY A 855 -21.66 -10.65 20.41
CA GLY A 855 -20.70 -11.65 19.98
C GLY A 855 -20.77 -12.94 20.78
N SER A 856 -21.07 -12.88 22.09
CA SER A 856 -21.25 -14.07 22.93
C SER A 856 -22.56 -14.78 22.62
N LEU A 857 -23.64 -14.05 22.34
CA LEU A 857 -24.92 -14.62 21.90
C LEU A 857 -24.78 -15.36 20.57
N GLU A 858 -24.13 -14.75 19.58
CA GLU A 858 -23.85 -15.40 18.28
C GLU A 858 -22.91 -16.60 18.42
N SER A 859 -21.85 -16.49 19.24
CA SER A 859 -20.96 -17.62 19.50
C SER A 859 -21.69 -18.80 20.13
N LEU A 860 -22.60 -18.54 21.08
CA LEU A 860 -23.42 -19.58 21.70
C LEU A 860 -24.42 -20.18 20.71
N LEU A 861 -25.08 -19.36 19.90
CA LEU A 861 -25.97 -19.83 18.83
C LEU A 861 -25.23 -20.78 17.88
N GLU A 862 -24.00 -20.41 17.48
CA GLU A 862 -23.16 -21.23 16.62
C GLU A 862 -22.74 -22.55 17.30
N PHE A 863 -22.31 -22.52 18.56
CA PHE A 863 -22.02 -23.75 19.31
C PHE A 863 -23.24 -24.68 19.38
N LYS A 864 -24.42 -24.12 19.67
CA LYS A 864 -25.67 -24.90 19.74
C LYS A 864 -26.09 -25.44 18.38
N ARG A 865 -25.81 -24.71 17.29
CA ARG A 865 -26.00 -25.19 15.90
C ARG A 865 -25.11 -26.40 15.61
N GLN A 866 -23.83 -26.34 15.96
CA GLN A 866 -22.88 -27.45 15.77
C GLN A 866 -23.24 -28.67 16.63
N GLU A 867 -23.70 -28.47 17.86
CA GLU A 867 -24.14 -29.53 18.76
C GLU A 867 -25.44 -30.22 18.31
N SER A 868 -26.31 -29.51 17.57
CA SER A 868 -27.68 -29.96 17.23
C SER A 868 -27.77 -31.34 16.57
N VAL A 869 -26.73 -31.75 15.84
CA VAL A 869 -26.66 -33.06 15.15
C VAL A 869 -26.57 -34.23 16.14
N PHE A 870 -26.25 -33.98 17.41
CA PHE A 870 -25.93 -34.99 18.43
C PHE A 870 -26.86 -34.99 19.65
N LEU A 871 -27.92 -34.16 19.66
CA LEU A 871 -28.76 -33.94 20.84
C LEU A 871 -29.96 -34.89 20.94
N THR A 872 -30.43 -35.09 22.17
CA THR A 872 -31.73 -35.71 22.45
C THR A 872 -32.88 -34.71 22.26
N LYS A 873 -34.12 -35.18 22.06
CA LYS A 873 -35.30 -34.32 21.86
C LYS A 873 -35.56 -33.32 23.00
N GLU A 874 -35.23 -33.69 24.24
CA GLU A 874 -35.44 -32.79 25.40
C GLU A 874 -34.37 -31.69 25.45
N GLU A 875 -33.14 -31.99 25.04
CA GLU A 875 -32.07 -31.01 24.90
C GLU A 875 -32.32 -30.07 23.71
N GLU A 876 -32.92 -30.60 22.64
CA GLU A 876 -33.35 -29.83 21.47
C GLU A 876 -34.42 -28.78 21.86
N GLU A 877 -35.44 -29.15 22.64
CA GLU A 877 -36.47 -28.21 23.12
C GLU A 877 -35.89 -27.11 24.02
N LYS A 878 -34.94 -27.44 24.92
CA LYS A 878 -34.24 -26.47 25.76
C LYS A 878 -33.37 -25.52 24.92
N ASN A 879 -32.68 -26.05 23.91
CA ASN A 879 -31.88 -25.25 22.99
C ASN A 879 -32.74 -24.29 22.16
N VAL A 880 -33.91 -24.71 21.70
CA VAL A 880 -34.86 -23.84 20.98
C VAL A 880 -35.37 -22.70 21.86
N ALA A 881 -35.71 -22.98 23.13
CA ALA A 881 -36.14 -21.95 24.07
C ALA A 881 -35.03 -20.93 24.36
N LEU A 882 -33.79 -21.41 24.58
CA LEU A 882 -32.63 -20.55 24.79
C LEU A 882 -32.33 -19.69 23.55
N ALA A 883 -32.34 -20.29 22.35
CA ALA A 883 -32.13 -19.59 21.08
C ALA A 883 -33.17 -18.48 20.85
N LYS A 884 -34.42 -18.73 21.23
CA LYS A 884 -35.49 -17.72 21.18
C LYS A 884 -35.18 -16.54 22.11
N GLY A 885 -34.81 -16.78 23.36
CA GLY A 885 -34.45 -15.72 24.29
C GLY A 885 -33.22 -14.91 23.84
N MET A 886 -32.21 -15.56 23.28
CA MET A 886 -31.05 -14.88 22.70
C MET A 886 -31.44 -14.00 21.52
N SER A 887 -32.35 -14.47 20.66
CA SER A 887 -32.88 -13.69 19.54
C SER A 887 -33.70 -12.47 20.01
N GLU A 888 -34.50 -12.63 21.07
CA GLU A 888 -35.28 -11.54 21.67
C GLU A 888 -34.37 -10.44 22.26
N LEU A 889 -33.31 -10.81 23.00
CA LEU A 889 -32.33 -9.85 23.53
C LEU A 889 -31.53 -9.17 22.41
N THR A 890 -31.09 -9.93 21.41
CA THR A 890 -30.41 -9.39 20.22
C THR A 890 -31.31 -8.37 19.51
N GLN A 891 -32.57 -8.72 19.28
CA GLN A 891 -33.53 -7.83 18.64
C GLN A 891 -33.78 -6.57 19.48
N PHE A 892 -33.85 -6.69 20.82
CA PHE A 892 -33.97 -5.54 21.71
C PHE A 892 -32.79 -4.59 21.55
N ILE A 893 -31.55 -5.10 21.67
CA ILE A 893 -30.33 -4.31 21.50
C ILE A 893 -30.28 -3.62 20.13
N MET A 894 -30.70 -4.32 19.06
CA MET A 894 -30.71 -3.79 17.70
C MET A 894 -31.84 -2.77 17.44
N THR A 895 -32.98 -2.88 18.12
CA THR A 895 -34.21 -2.12 17.81
C THR A 895 -34.46 -0.94 18.77
N ASN A 896 -34.10 -1.08 20.05
CA ASN A 896 -34.47 -0.13 21.10
C ASN A 896 -33.61 1.15 21.14
N ASN A 897 -32.63 1.28 20.22
CA ASN A 897 -31.95 2.55 19.87
C ASN A 897 -32.90 3.66 19.35
N LYS A 898 -34.22 3.42 19.31
CA LYS A 898 -35.24 4.38 18.82
C LYS A 898 -36.00 5.11 19.92
N MET A 899 -35.83 4.76 21.21
CA MET A 899 -36.64 5.36 22.29
C MET A 899 -36.00 6.52 23.06
N ASP A 900 -34.79 6.97 22.71
CA ASP A 900 -34.30 8.28 23.19
C ASP A 900 -34.87 9.40 22.34
N LYS A 901 -36.05 9.84 22.75
CA LYS A 901 -36.74 11.00 22.18
C LYS A 901 -36.28 12.33 22.78
N LEU A 902 -35.10 12.42 23.42
CA LEU A 902 -34.67 13.66 24.06
C LEU A 902 -33.20 14.09 23.88
N THR A 903 -32.30 13.30 23.30
CA THR A 903 -30.95 13.78 22.93
C THR A 903 -30.34 12.81 21.92
N GLU A 904 -29.80 13.30 20.81
CA GLU A 904 -29.23 12.50 19.70
C GLU A 904 -27.97 11.68 20.09
N ASP A 905 -27.51 11.75 21.35
CA ASP A 905 -26.20 11.28 21.83
C ASP A 905 -26.23 9.98 22.69
N HIS A 906 -27.31 9.19 22.69
CA HIS A 906 -27.46 8.04 23.62
C HIS A 906 -27.72 6.68 22.95
N SER A 907 -27.19 6.45 21.74
CA SER A 907 -27.24 5.13 21.09
C SER A 907 -26.45 4.08 21.91
N MET A 908 -27.15 3.11 22.52
CA MET A 908 -26.54 1.99 23.25
C MET A 908 -25.71 1.03 22.35
N LEU A 909 -25.91 1.09 21.04
CA LEU A 909 -25.10 0.36 20.06
C LEU A 909 -24.34 1.33 19.15
N HIS A 910 -23.23 1.87 19.66
CA HIS A 910 -22.31 2.65 18.83
C HIS A 910 -21.60 1.74 17.84
N THR A 911 -22.12 1.68 16.60
CA THR A 911 -21.33 1.19 15.47
C THR A 911 -20.26 2.26 15.22
N GLU A 912 -19.03 2.07 15.71
CA GLU A 912 -17.87 2.95 15.47
C GLU A 912 -17.46 2.94 13.98
N THR A 913 -18.40 3.07 13.05
CA THR A 913 -18.16 2.97 11.62
C THR A 913 -18.12 4.35 11.02
N VAL A 914 -17.12 4.58 10.17
CA VAL A 914 -16.91 5.84 9.46
C VAL A 914 -17.86 5.98 8.27
N THR A 915 -18.42 4.86 7.82
CA THR A 915 -19.36 4.79 6.71
C THR A 915 -20.70 5.35 7.12
N THR A 916 -21.17 6.36 6.37
CA THR A 916 -22.42 7.04 6.68
C THR A 916 -23.64 6.13 6.50
N ASN A 917 -24.69 6.42 7.26
CA ASN A 917 -25.97 5.70 7.22
C ASN A 917 -25.84 4.20 7.51
N VAL A 918 -24.77 3.74 8.15
CA VAL A 918 -24.71 2.38 8.71
C VAL A 918 -25.60 2.37 9.93
N THR A 919 -26.64 1.55 9.86
CA THR A 919 -27.46 1.16 11.00
C THR A 919 -27.15 -0.27 11.36
N PRO A 920 -27.48 -0.72 12.60
CA PRO A 920 -27.29 -2.12 12.98
C PRO A 920 -27.97 -3.11 12.01
N ASN A 921 -29.11 -2.72 11.41
CA ASN A 921 -29.84 -3.54 10.45
C ASN A 921 -29.19 -3.60 9.05
N THR A 922 -28.47 -2.55 8.66
CA THR A 922 -27.78 -2.47 7.35
C THR A 922 -26.31 -2.86 7.44
N LEU A 923 -25.81 -3.13 8.65
CA LEU A 923 -24.39 -3.32 8.96
C LEU A 923 -23.76 -4.42 8.09
N PHE A 924 -24.36 -5.61 8.10
CA PHE A 924 -23.91 -6.79 7.37
C PHE A 924 -23.97 -6.60 5.85
N GLU A 925 -25.09 -6.09 5.34
CA GLU A 925 -25.28 -5.81 3.91
C GLU A 925 -24.26 -4.77 3.42
N LYS A 926 -24.03 -3.71 4.19
CA LYS A 926 -23.07 -2.66 3.82
C LYS A 926 -21.63 -3.16 3.84
N ALA A 927 -21.26 -4.04 4.77
CA ALA A 927 -19.94 -4.64 4.79
C ALA A 927 -19.70 -5.53 3.57
N GLU A 928 -20.69 -6.35 3.21
CA GLU A 928 -20.64 -7.16 1.99
C GLU A 928 -20.53 -6.28 0.73
N LEU A 929 -21.40 -5.27 0.60
CA LEU A 929 -21.39 -4.33 -0.51
C LEU A 929 -20.07 -3.57 -0.61
N MET A 930 -19.52 -3.11 0.53
CA MET A 930 -18.24 -2.42 0.57
C MET A 930 -17.10 -3.30 0.06
N PHE A 931 -17.00 -4.53 0.56
CA PHE A 931 -16.00 -5.49 0.08
C PHE A 931 -16.13 -5.67 -1.44
N LYS A 932 -17.36 -5.91 -1.91
CA LYS A 932 -17.68 -6.09 -3.33
C LYS A 932 -17.28 -4.88 -4.18
N TYR A 933 -17.58 -3.67 -3.73
CA TYR A 933 -17.28 -2.44 -4.47
C TYR A 933 -15.78 -2.16 -4.52
N ILE A 934 -15.04 -2.37 -3.42
CA ILE A 934 -13.57 -2.22 -3.40
C ILE A 934 -12.91 -3.21 -4.36
N VAL A 935 -13.41 -4.45 -4.40
CA VAL A 935 -12.91 -5.49 -5.30
C VAL A 935 -13.22 -5.19 -6.76
N LYS A 936 -14.45 -4.74 -7.07
CA LYS A 936 -14.90 -4.52 -8.46
C LYS A 936 -14.42 -3.21 -9.07
N SER A 937 -14.25 -2.13 -8.29
CA SER A 937 -14.00 -0.80 -8.85
C SER A 937 -12.58 -0.60 -9.38
N GLY A 938 -11.60 -1.40 -8.95
CA GLY A 938 -10.20 -1.26 -9.36
C GLY A 938 -9.52 0.05 -8.89
N ARG A 939 -10.29 1.08 -8.54
CA ARG A 939 -9.88 2.44 -8.21
C ARG A 939 -10.55 2.86 -6.89
N SER A 940 -9.79 3.41 -5.94
CA SER A 940 -10.39 4.35 -4.98
C SER A 940 -11.02 5.48 -5.81
N MET A 941 -12.13 6.04 -5.34
CA MET A 941 -13.00 7.02 -6.02
C MET A 941 -12.26 8.08 -6.86
N PHE A 942 -11.01 8.40 -6.53
CA PHE A 942 -10.24 9.45 -7.17
C PHE A 942 -9.63 9.15 -8.55
N MET A 943 -9.58 7.90 -9.02
CA MET A 943 -9.04 7.65 -10.39
C MET A 943 -10.12 7.62 -11.49
N SER A 944 -11.40 7.78 -11.15
CA SER A 944 -12.44 8.14 -12.14
C SER A 944 -12.62 9.65 -12.29
N ASP A 945 -12.39 10.41 -11.22
CA ASP A 945 -12.69 11.86 -11.16
C ASP A 945 -11.64 12.74 -11.85
N VAL A 946 -10.48 12.21 -12.22
CA VAL A 946 -9.44 12.97 -12.95
C VAL A 946 -9.76 13.10 -14.44
N ASP A 947 -10.59 12.19 -15.00
CA ASP A 947 -10.97 12.17 -16.42
C ASP A 947 -12.48 12.44 -16.68
N ALA A 948 -13.31 12.52 -15.63
CA ALA A 948 -14.74 12.77 -15.79
C ALA A 948 -15.03 14.27 -15.96
N ASP A 949 -15.67 14.64 -17.07
CA ASP A 949 -16.21 15.98 -17.31
C ASP A 949 -17.18 16.33 -16.16
N PRO A 950 -16.88 17.34 -15.32
CA PRO A 950 -17.60 17.62 -14.07
C PRO A 950 -19.08 17.96 -14.28
N ASN A 951 -19.54 18.14 -15.54
CA ASN A 951 -20.93 18.39 -15.88
C ASN A 951 -21.81 17.13 -15.95
N THR A 952 -21.22 15.94 -16.12
CA THR A 952 -22.00 14.69 -16.32
C THR A 952 -22.58 14.10 -15.03
N LEU A 953 -22.09 14.52 -13.86
CA LEU A 953 -22.61 14.14 -12.54
C LEU A 953 -23.83 14.96 -12.09
N TRP A 954 -24.20 16.02 -12.84
CA TRP A 954 -25.27 16.95 -12.47
C TRP A 954 -26.51 16.90 -13.39
N ASP A 955 -26.58 15.94 -14.32
CA ASP A 955 -27.80 15.76 -15.11
C ASP A 955 -28.90 15.19 -14.20
N LYS A 956 -29.85 16.05 -13.83
CA LYS A 956 -30.89 15.86 -12.80
C LYS A 956 -31.97 14.81 -13.13
N ASN A 957 -31.73 13.91 -14.09
CA ASN A 957 -32.79 13.17 -14.76
C ASN A 957 -32.73 11.64 -14.65
N ASP A 958 -32.10 11.04 -13.63
CA ASP A 958 -32.35 9.62 -13.33
C ASP A 958 -32.90 9.39 -11.92
N SER A 959 -34.19 9.09 -11.91
CA SER A 959 -35.03 8.81 -10.75
C SER A 959 -34.88 7.36 -10.24
N SER A 960 -33.68 6.96 -9.87
CA SER A 960 -33.46 5.77 -9.05
C SER A 960 -32.45 6.06 -7.94
N LYS A 961 -32.96 6.20 -6.71
CA LYS A 961 -32.21 6.32 -5.47
C LYS A 961 -31.38 5.04 -5.19
N GLN A 962 -30.30 4.81 -5.93
CA GLN A 962 -29.27 3.87 -5.52
C GLN A 962 -28.37 4.60 -4.53
N GLN A 963 -28.56 4.28 -3.24
CA GLN A 963 -27.65 4.69 -2.17
C GLN A 963 -26.26 4.14 -2.48
N VAL A 964 -25.39 4.98 -3.03
CA VAL A 964 -24.02 4.61 -3.43
C VAL A 964 -23.23 4.37 -2.15
N VAL A 965 -22.92 3.11 -1.86
CA VAL A 965 -21.87 2.75 -0.88
C VAL A 965 -20.55 3.28 -1.44
N SER A 966 -19.88 4.16 -0.70
CA SER A 966 -18.61 4.75 -1.12
C SER A 966 -17.55 3.65 -1.32
N HIS A 967 -16.63 3.83 -2.28
CA HIS A 967 -15.46 2.95 -2.50
C HIS A 967 -14.42 3.01 -1.35
N TYR A 968 -14.86 3.40 -0.16
CA TYR A 968 -14.07 3.66 1.04
C TYR A 968 -13.82 2.37 1.82
N LEU A 969 -12.58 2.14 2.26
CA LEU A 969 -12.28 1.06 3.19
C LEU A 969 -12.62 1.51 4.62
N ASP A 970 -13.60 0.86 5.24
CA ASP A 970 -13.96 1.04 6.64
C ASP A 970 -13.59 -0.22 7.44
N MET A 971 -12.39 -0.22 8.01
CA MET A 971 -11.88 -1.31 8.83
C MET A 971 -12.71 -1.48 10.10
N SER A 972 -13.19 -0.38 10.67
CA SER A 972 -14.03 -0.41 11.87
C SER A 972 -15.40 -1.03 11.61
N LEU A 973 -15.95 -0.88 10.40
CA LEU A 973 -17.13 -1.63 9.93
C LEU A 973 -16.86 -3.14 9.92
N PHE A 974 -15.76 -3.57 9.30
CA PHE A 974 -15.41 -5.00 9.26
C PHE A 974 -15.14 -5.57 10.66
N GLU A 975 -14.49 -4.81 11.55
CA GLU A 975 -14.32 -5.22 12.95
C GLU A 975 -15.67 -5.32 13.69
N THR A 976 -16.52 -4.30 13.62
CA THR A 976 -17.83 -4.28 14.29
C THR A 976 -18.69 -5.46 13.83
N VAL A 977 -18.69 -5.74 12.53
CA VAL A 977 -19.41 -6.87 11.95
C VAL A 977 -18.89 -8.21 12.44
N LEU A 978 -17.58 -8.35 12.60
CA LEU A 978 -16.96 -9.56 13.14
C LEU A 978 -17.24 -9.73 14.64
N GLU A 979 -17.24 -8.65 15.41
CA GLU A 979 -17.59 -8.68 16.83
C GLU A 979 -19.07 -9.03 17.05
N ILE A 980 -19.96 -8.51 16.21
CA ILE A 980 -21.41 -8.70 16.33
C ILE A 980 -21.86 -10.02 15.70
N GLY A 981 -21.48 -10.30 14.45
CA GLY A 981 -21.95 -11.48 13.70
C GLY A 981 -21.07 -12.73 13.82
N GLY A 982 -19.92 -12.61 14.48
CA GLY A 982 -19.01 -13.72 14.72
C GLY A 982 -18.20 -14.19 13.50
N GLY A 983 -17.25 -15.09 13.78
CA GLY A 983 -16.29 -15.56 12.78
C GLY A 983 -16.89 -16.32 11.59
N HIS A 984 -17.95 -17.11 11.80
CA HIS A 984 -18.56 -17.91 10.75
C HIS A 984 -19.19 -17.03 9.65
N TRP A 985 -20.06 -16.09 10.03
CA TRP A 985 -20.65 -15.14 9.08
C TRP A 985 -19.57 -14.36 8.33
N PHE A 986 -18.58 -13.85 9.06
CA PHE A 986 -17.52 -12.99 8.51
C PHE A 986 -16.68 -13.70 7.46
N VAL A 987 -16.22 -14.92 7.77
CA VAL A 987 -15.42 -15.72 6.84
C VAL A 987 -16.27 -16.20 5.66
N SER A 988 -17.55 -16.54 5.88
CA SER A 988 -18.47 -16.94 4.79
C SER A 988 -18.65 -15.80 3.79
N MET A 989 -18.95 -14.59 4.28
CA MET A 989 -19.11 -13.39 3.44
C MET A 989 -17.86 -13.15 2.58
N ILE A 990 -16.66 -13.24 3.17
CA ILE A 990 -15.41 -13.07 2.41
C ILE A 990 -15.26 -14.14 1.35
N VAL A 991 -15.49 -15.43 1.67
CA VAL A 991 -15.37 -16.54 0.72
C VAL A 991 -16.36 -16.38 -0.43
N ASP A 992 -17.60 -15.99 -0.15
CA ASP A 992 -18.62 -15.72 -1.17
C ASP A 992 -18.18 -14.60 -2.12
N GLN A 993 -17.68 -13.49 -1.59
CA GLN A 993 -17.22 -12.37 -2.43
C GLN A 993 -15.94 -12.71 -3.21
N VAL A 994 -15.04 -13.52 -2.65
CA VAL A 994 -13.85 -14.04 -3.35
C VAL A 994 -14.26 -14.93 -4.53
N LEU A 995 -15.23 -15.81 -4.33
CA LEU A 995 -15.79 -16.68 -5.38
C LEU A 995 -16.53 -15.88 -6.46
N GLU A 996 -17.22 -14.80 -6.09
CA GLU A 996 -17.91 -13.91 -7.02
C GLU A 996 -16.94 -13.03 -7.84
N ALA A 997 -15.85 -12.58 -7.23
CA ALA A 997 -14.75 -11.89 -7.92
C ALA A 997 -14.07 -12.79 -8.96
N GLY A 998 -13.98 -14.09 -8.67
CA GLY A 998 -13.52 -15.10 -9.62
C GLY A 998 -14.37 -15.21 -10.90
N LYS A 999 -15.62 -14.75 -10.89
CA LYS A 999 -16.49 -14.67 -12.09
C LYS A 999 -16.32 -13.35 -12.85
N SER A 1000 -16.15 -12.25 -12.12
CA SER A 1000 -16.45 -10.90 -12.61
C SER A 1000 -15.23 -9.97 -12.72
N GLY A 1001 -14.03 -10.44 -12.37
CA GLY A 1001 -12.80 -9.64 -12.30
C GLY A 1001 -12.48 -9.18 -10.88
N GLY A 1002 -11.25 -8.73 -10.62
CA GLY A 1002 -10.82 -8.30 -9.27
C GLY A 1002 -10.40 -9.44 -8.34
N ALA A 1003 -10.27 -10.67 -8.85
CA ALA A 1003 -9.88 -11.87 -8.10
C ALA A 1003 -8.65 -11.71 -7.19
N VAL A 1004 -7.60 -11.07 -7.69
CA VAL A 1004 -6.37 -10.82 -6.90
C VAL A 1004 -6.67 -9.89 -5.73
N ARG A 1005 -7.36 -8.76 -5.98
CA ARG A 1005 -7.71 -7.79 -4.93
C ARG A 1005 -8.66 -8.37 -3.90
N ALA A 1006 -9.58 -9.24 -4.32
CA ALA A 1006 -10.46 -9.99 -3.40
C ALA A 1006 -9.66 -10.92 -2.50
N ALA A 1007 -8.71 -11.67 -3.06
CA ALA A 1007 -7.82 -12.54 -2.29
C ALA A 1007 -6.95 -11.73 -1.32
N GLU A 1008 -6.36 -10.62 -1.77
CA GLU A 1008 -5.52 -9.76 -0.94
C GLU A 1008 -6.32 -9.09 0.17
N LEU A 1009 -7.43 -8.41 -0.15
CA LEU A 1009 -8.28 -7.77 0.85
C LEU A 1009 -8.84 -8.80 1.82
N GLY A 1010 -9.40 -9.91 1.32
CA GLY A 1010 -9.92 -10.99 2.15
C GLY A 1010 -8.88 -11.56 3.09
N SER A 1011 -7.69 -11.90 2.57
CA SER A 1011 -6.59 -12.40 3.38
C SER A 1011 -6.13 -11.36 4.40
N CYS A 1012 -6.08 -10.08 4.03
CA CYS A 1012 -5.73 -8.98 4.92
C CYS A 1012 -6.75 -8.87 6.07
N LEU A 1013 -8.06 -8.91 5.78
CA LEU A 1013 -9.09 -8.86 6.81
C LEU A 1013 -8.99 -10.07 7.78
N ILE A 1014 -8.66 -11.26 7.29
CA ILE A 1014 -8.53 -12.45 8.16
C ILE A 1014 -7.19 -12.50 8.94
N THR A 1015 -6.09 -11.99 8.36
CA THR A 1015 -4.72 -12.21 8.85
C THR A 1015 -4.05 -11.00 9.49
N THR A 1016 -4.42 -9.79 9.08
CA THR A 1016 -4.04 -8.55 9.74
C THR A 1016 -4.82 -8.49 11.06
N PRO A 1017 -4.31 -7.80 12.10
CA PRO A 1017 -5.07 -7.68 13.33
C PRO A 1017 -6.28 -6.72 13.17
N LEU A 1018 -7.26 -7.12 12.35
CA LEU A 1018 -8.69 -6.88 12.62
C LEU A 1018 -9.12 -7.51 13.94
N LEU A 1019 -8.27 -8.35 14.52
CA LEU A 1019 -8.58 -9.14 15.69
C LEU A 1019 -7.75 -8.71 16.86
N TYR A 1020 -8.41 -7.88 17.66
CA TYR A 1020 -8.21 -7.73 19.08
C TYR A 1020 -9.59 -7.79 19.78
N SER A 1021 -10.50 -8.63 19.28
CA SER A 1021 -11.78 -8.86 19.93
C SER A 1021 -11.55 -9.44 21.33
N VAL A 1022 -12.32 -8.96 22.31
CA VAL A 1022 -12.39 -9.56 23.66
C VAL A 1022 -12.91 -11.00 23.59
N ASN A 1023 -13.67 -11.32 22.53
CA ASN A 1023 -14.10 -12.68 22.26
C ASN A 1023 -12.94 -13.50 21.69
N THR A 1024 -12.40 -14.42 22.50
CA THR A 1024 -11.31 -15.32 22.11
C THR A 1024 -11.67 -16.20 20.91
N HIS A 1025 -12.96 -16.47 20.68
CA HIS A 1025 -13.46 -17.24 19.53
C HIS A 1025 -13.26 -16.53 18.20
N ASN A 1026 -13.10 -15.21 18.20
CA ASN A 1026 -12.83 -14.45 16.99
C ASN A 1026 -11.34 -14.43 16.62
N SER A 1027 -10.41 -15.01 17.39
CA SER A 1027 -8.97 -14.93 17.09
C SER A 1027 -8.58 -15.34 15.65
N CYS A 1028 -7.47 -14.81 15.10
CA CYS A 1028 -7.07 -15.11 13.72
C CYS A 1028 -6.89 -16.62 13.50
N TYR A 1029 -6.39 -17.32 14.52
CA TYR A 1029 -6.29 -18.77 14.52
C TYR A 1029 -7.66 -19.44 14.41
N ASN A 1030 -8.66 -18.96 15.16
CA ASN A 1030 -10.02 -19.50 15.11
C ASN A 1030 -10.75 -19.15 13.81
N LEU A 1031 -10.54 -17.96 13.23
CA LEU A 1031 -11.05 -17.63 11.89
C LEU A 1031 -10.42 -18.51 10.81
N LEU A 1032 -9.09 -18.70 10.86
CA LEU A 1032 -8.40 -19.61 9.95
C LEU A 1032 -8.90 -21.05 10.13
N ARG A 1033 -9.13 -21.47 11.36
CA ARG A 1033 -9.70 -22.77 11.67
C ARG A 1033 -11.13 -22.91 11.12
N CYS A 1034 -11.98 -21.91 11.31
CA CYS A 1034 -13.34 -21.84 10.75
C CYS A 1034 -13.33 -21.91 9.23
N LEU A 1035 -12.43 -21.14 8.59
CA LEU A 1035 -12.19 -21.22 7.14
C LEU A 1035 -11.84 -22.64 6.71
N LEU A 1036 -10.80 -23.24 7.29
CA LEU A 1036 -10.25 -24.50 6.79
C LEU A 1036 -11.08 -25.74 7.15
N GLN A 1037 -11.82 -25.73 8.26
CA GLN A 1037 -12.52 -26.91 8.78
C GLN A 1037 -14.02 -26.94 8.47
N ASP A 1038 -14.66 -25.79 8.25
CA ASP A 1038 -16.12 -25.70 8.11
C ASP A 1038 -16.52 -25.04 6.78
N ILE A 1039 -16.14 -23.78 6.60
CA ILE A 1039 -16.61 -22.98 5.46
C ILE A 1039 -16.02 -23.49 4.14
N LEU A 1040 -14.70 -23.72 4.08
CA LEU A 1040 -14.08 -24.13 2.84
C LEU A 1040 -14.55 -25.51 2.36
N PRO A 1041 -14.71 -26.53 3.23
CA PRO A 1041 -15.34 -27.79 2.84
C PRO A 1041 -16.78 -27.64 2.34
N SER A 1042 -17.65 -26.99 3.13
CA SER A 1042 -19.07 -26.82 2.77
C SER A 1042 -19.24 -26.04 1.47
N MET A 1043 -18.48 -24.96 1.29
CA MET A 1043 -18.51 -24.14 0.08
C MET A 1043 -17.99 -24.88 -1.14
N LEU A 1044 -16.91 -25.67 -1.03
CA LEU A 1044 -16.40 -26.43 -2.17
C LEU A 1044 -17.38 -27.52 -2.63
N ASP A 1045 -18.06 -28.19 -1.69
CA ASP A 1045 -19.12 -29.16 -2.00
C ASP A 1045 -20.31 -28.49 -2.71
N GLU A 1046 -20.78 -27.35 -2.19
CA GLU A 1046 -21.83 -26.56 -2.83
C GLU A 1046 -21.43 -26.06 -4.22
N CYS A 1047 -20.21 -25.52 -4.35
CA CYS A 1047 -19.64 -25.05 -5.61
C CYS A 1047 -19.53 -26.16 -6.65
N ALA A 1048 -19.16 -27.37 -6.23
CA ALA A 1048 -19.07 -28.54 -7.09
C ALA A 1048 -20.46 -28.95 -7.60
N ALA A 1049 -21.46 -28.98 -6.72
CA ALA A 1049 -22.85 -29.25 -7.09
C ALA A 1049 -23.40 -28.20 -8.08
N GLN A 1050 -22.98 -26.94 -7.95
CA GLN A 1050 -23.35 -25.84 -8.85
C GLN A 1050 -22.50 -25.76 -10.14
N ASN A 1051 -21.56 -26.68 -10.38
CA ASN A 1051 -20.65 -26.68 -11.53
C ASN A 1051 -19.84 -25.39 -11.71
N MET A 1052 -19.35 -24.80 -10.60
CA MET A 1052 -18.56 -23.58 -10.66
C MET A 1052 -17.21 -23.76 -11.38
N SER A 1053 -16.67 -22.64 -11.87
CA SER A 1053 -15.54 -22.65 -12.81
C SER A 1053 -14.19 -22.91 -12.15
N PHE A 1054 -13.22 -23.31 -12.99
CA PHE A 1054 -11.82 -23.46 -12.60
C PHE A 1054 -11.22 -22.17 -12.01
N PHE A 1055 -11.54 -21.01 -12.58
CA PHE A 1055 -10.97 -19.73 -12.14
C PHE A 1055 -11.44 -19.34 -10.74
N GLN A 1056 -12.72 -19.57 -10.41
CA GLN A 1056 -13.25 -19.31 -9.07
C GLN A 1056 -12.56 -20.18 -8.01
N GLY A 1057 -12.37 -21.46 -8.34
CA GLY A 1057 -11.56 -22.35 -7.51
C GLY A 1057 -10.14 -21.81 -7.33
N GLN A 1058 -9.49 -21.39 -8.42
CA GLN A 1058 -8.14 -20.84 -8.37
C GLN A 1058 -8.04 -19.60 -7.48
N THR A 1059 -8.99 -18.67 -7.58
CA THR A 1059 -9.03 -17.48 -6.72
C THR A 1059 -9.19 -17.84 -5.25
N LEU A 1060 -10.09 -18.77 -4.92
CA LEU A 1060 -10.27 -19.27 -3.56
C LEU A 1060 -8.99 -19.93 -3.02
N GLY A 1061 -8.27 -20.67 -3.87
CA GLY A 1061 -6.99 -21.29 -3.54
C GLY A 1061 -5.89 -20.27 -3.23
N VAL A 1062 -5.79 -19.19 -4.03
CA VAL A 1062 -4.85 -18.08 -3.78
C VAL A 1062 -5.14 -17.43 -2.43
N PHE A 1063 -6.39 -17.01 -2.21
CA PHE A 1063 -6.85 -16.44 -0.94
C PHE A 1063 -6.51 -17.34 0.27
N THR A 1064 -6.77 -18.64 0.16
CA THR A 1064 -6.49 -19.60 1.23
C THR A 1064 -4.99 -19.72 1.50
N SER A 1065 -4.16 -19.73 0.45
CA SER A 1065 -2.71 -19.76 0.59
C SER A 1065 -2.16 -18.48 1.24
N ASP A 1066 -2.70 -17.32 0.89
CA ASP A 1066 -2.30 -16.04 1.47
C ASP A 1066 -2.65 -15.99 2.96
N CYS A 1067 -3.83 -16.49 3.34
CA CYS A 1067 -4.23 -16.65 4.74
C CYS A 1067 -3.23 -17.50 5.56
N LEU A 1068 -2.79 -18.63 5.00
CA LEU A 1068 -1.83 -19.52 5.65
C LEU A 1068 -0.43 -18.89 5.77
N VAL A 1069 0.05 -18.25 4.70
CA VAL A 1069 1.39 -17.63 4.66
C VAL A 1069 1.47 -16.41 5.57
N LEU A 1070 0.46 -15.53 5.57
CA LEU A 1070 0.49 -14.30 6.37
C LEU A 1070 0.48 -14.56 7.88
N MET A 1071 0.00 -15.73 8.33
CA MET A 1071 -0.09 -16.09 9.74
C MET A 1071 1.04 -17.00 10.25
N HIS A 1072 1.88 -17.56 9.38
CA HIS A 1072 2.79 -18.65 9.77
C HIS A 1072 3.86 -18.24 10.81
N ASP A 1073 4.33 -16.99 10.77
CA ASP A 1073 5.34 -16.47 11.71
C ASP A 1073 4.75 -15.99 13.04
N ARG A 1074 3.42 -15.91 13.16
CA ARG A 1074 2.75 -15.30 14.32
C ARG A 1074 2.43 -16.30 15.42
N ILE A 1075 2.12 -17.55 15.07
CA ILE A 1075 1.62 -18.56 16.02
C ILE A 1075 2.07 -19.96 15.57
N ASP A 1076 2.81 -20.70 16.41
CA ASP A 1076 3.27 -22.07 16.10
C ASP A 1076 2.09 -23.03 15.80
N SER A 1077 0.93 -22.80 16.42
CA SER A 1077 -0.31 -23.54 16.17
C SER A 1077 -0.79 -23.45 14.71
N VAL A 1078 -0.50 -22.34 14.00
CA VAL A 1078 -0.84 -22.20 12.58
C VAL A 1078 -0.03 -23.16 11.71
N LYS A 1079 1.26 -23.34 12.02
CA LYS A 1079 2.11 -24.32 11.32
C LYS A 1079 1.56 -25.75 11.47
N LYS A 1080 1.09 -26.10 12.68
CA LYS A 1080 0.43 -27.40 12.94
C LYS A 1080 -0.90 -27.53 12.21
N LEU A 1081 -1.77 -26.52 12.28
CA LEU A 1081 -3.07 -26.52 11.62
C LEU A 1081 -2.92 -26.65 10.09
N GLY A 1082 -2.00 -25.89 9.49
CA GLY A 1082 -1.69 -25.99 8.07
C GLY A 1082 -1.20 -27.38 7.67
N LYS A 1083 -0.34 -28.01 8.48
CA LYS A 1083 0.12 -29.39 8.25
C LYS A 1083 -1.04 -30.39 8.23
N TRP A 1084 -2.00 -30.25 9.16
CA TRP A 1084 -3.19 -31.11 9.18
C TRP A 1084 -4.12 -30.85 8.02
N PHE A 1085 -4.30 -29.59 7.63
CA PHE A 1085 -5.08 -29.21 6.46
C PHE A 1085 -4.52 -29.84 5.18
N PHE A 1086 -3.21 -29.71 4.90
CA PHE A 1086 -2.61 -30.34 3.72
C PHE A 1086 -2.69 -31.87 3.76
N ALA A 1087 -2.54 -32.49 4.94
CA ALA A 1087 -2.74 -33.94 5.08
C ALA A 1087 -4.19 -34.36 4.77
N ALA A 1088 -5.18 -33.53 5.12
CA ALA A 1088 -6.58 -33.79 4.83
C ALA A 1088 -6.95 -33.62 3.35
N LEU A 1089 -6.14 -32.90 2.56
CA LEU A 1089 -6.32 -32.78 1.10
C LEU A 1089 -5.87 -34.02 0.32
N VAL A 1090 -5.13 -34.96 0.95
CA VAL A 1090 -4.62 -36.17 0.30
C VAL A 1090 -5.76 -37.17 0.05
N ILE A 1091 -6.07 -37.40 -1.23
CA ILE A 1091 -7.18 -38.26 -1.68
C ILE A 1091 -6.82 -39.77 -1.57
N ASP A 1092 -5.53 -40.12 -1.64
CA ASP A 1092 -5.02 -41.49 -1.62
C ASP A 1092 -4.11 -41.76 -0.40
N SER A 1093 -4.65 -42.28 0.70
CA SER A 1093 -3.81 -43.09 1.61
C SER A 1093 -4.60 -44.16 2.36
N GLN A 1094 -3.98 -45.35 2.39
CA GLN A 1094 -4.47 -46.56 3.02
C GLN A 1094 -4.89 -46.32 4.49
N THR A 1095 -5.99 -46.97 4.86
CA THR A 1095 -6.69 -46.97 6.14
C THR A 1095 -5.87 -47.14 7.43
N ASN A 1096 -4.59 -47.53 7.36
CA ASN A 1096 -3.80 -47.92 8.55
C ASN A 1096 -3.04 -46.78 9.25
N LYS A 1097 -3.02 -45.53 8.74
CA LYS A 1097 -2.39 -44.38 9.42
C LYS A 1097 -3.37 -43.37 10.04
N LYS A 1098 -4.68 -43.49 9.79
CA LYS A 1098 -5.71 -42.57 10.32
C LYS A 1098 -5.96 -42.74 11.83
N GLU A 1099 -5.92 -43.98 12.34
CA GLU A 1099 -6.29 -44.29 13.73
C GLU A 1099 -5.39 -43.63 14.80
N THR A 1100 -4.13 -43.34 14.51
CA THR A 1100 -3.21 -42.67 15.45
C THR A 1100 -3.26 -41.14 15.35
N GLN A 1101 -3.77 -40.59 14.25
CA GLN A 1101 -3.94 -39.15 14.05
C GLN A 1101 -5.24 -38.65 14.70
N ASP A 1102 -6.27 -39.49 14.72
CA ASP A 1102 -7.59 -39.20 15.31
C ASP A 1102 -7.53 -38.97 16.85
N GLU A 1103 -6.63 -39.62 17.59
CA GLU A 1103 -6.51 -39.43 19.05
C GLU A 1103 -5.91 -38.07 19.45
N ASP A 1104 -4.91 -37.57 18.71
CA ASP A 1104 -4.30 -36.26 18.97
C ASP A 1104 -5.17 -35.11 18.42
N GLN A 1105 -5.86 -35.34 17.29
CA GLN A 1105 -6.86 -34.42 16.74
C GLN A 1105 -8.11 -34.30 17.64
N MET A 1106 -8.55 -35.39 18.29
CA MET A 1106 -9.63 -35.35 19.27
C MET A 1106 -9.29 -34.50 20.50
N LYS A 1107 -8.03 -34.46 20.94
CA LYS A 1107 -7.60 -33.69 22.12
C LYS A 1107 -7.54 -32.19 21.88
N GLU A 1108 -7.21 -31.75 20.67
CA GLU A 1108 -7.23 -30.32 20.25
C GLU A 1108 -8.54 -29.91 19.52
N GLY A 1109 -9.50 -30.83 19.46
CA GLY A 1109 -10.79 -30.65 18.79
C GLY A 1109 -10.71 -30.50 17.28
N THR A 1110 -9.55 -30.62 16.63
CA THR A 1110 -9.31 -30.34 15.20
C THR A 1110 -9.77 -31.49 14.29
N ARG A 1111 -10.99 -31.41 13.74
CA ARG A 1111 -11.46 -32.35 12.70
C ARG A 1111 -11.63 -31.64 11.37
N PHE A 1112 -11.17 -32.29 10.30
CA PHE A 1112 -11.37 -31.82 8.92
C PHE A 1112 -12.43 -32.69 8.23
N ALA A 1113 -13.22 -32.08 7.36
CA ALA A 1113 -14.22 -32.77 6.57
C ALA A 1113 -13.58 -33.82 5.65
N GLN A 1114 -14.34 -34.89 5.34
CA GLN A 1114 -13.97 -35.83 4.28
C GLN A 1114 -14.51 -35.31 2.95
N TRP A 1115 -13.64 -35.22 1.94
CA TRP A 1115 -13.99 -34.71 0.63
C TRP A 1115 -14.80 -35.72 -0.17
N ASP A 1116 -15.95 -35.29 -0.70
CA ASP A 1116 -16.75 -36.13 -1.59
C ASP A 1116 -16.07 -36.37 -2.95
N ASN A 1117 -16.41 -37.49 -3.58
CA ASN A 1117 -15.90 -37.91 -4.89
C ASN A 1117 -16.42 -37.00 -6.02
N GLU A 1118 -17.60 -36.38 -5.88
CA GLU A 1118 -18.08 -35.38 -6.84
C GLU A 1118 -17.26 -34.08 -6.73
N THR A 1119 -17.00 -33.63 -5.51
CA THR A 1119 -16.20 -32.43 -5.23
C THR A 1119 -14.79 -32.55 -5.78
N THR A 1120 -14.07 -33.63 -5.46
CA THR A 1120 -12.67 -33.84 -5.89
C THR A 1120 -12.50 -33.98 -7.41
N LYS A 1121 -13.55 -34.34 -8.14
CA LYS A 1121 -13.55 -34.44 -9.61
C LYS A 1121 -13.98 -33.16 -10.32
N SER A 1122 -14.50 -32.18 -9.59
CA SER A 1122 -15.01 -30.93 -10.14
C SER A 1122 -13.91 -30.03 -10.74
N ALA A 1123 -14.32 -29.06 -11.57
CA ALA A 1123 -13.40 -28.05 -12.11
C ALA A 1123 -12.96 -27.05 -11.03
N VAL A 1124 -13.86 -26.67 -10.12
CA VAL A 1124 -13.57 -25.78 -8.99
C VAL A 1124 -12.50 -26.36 -8.07
N TRP A 1125 -12.55 -27.66 -7.76
CA TRP A 1125 -11.51 -28.34 -6.96
C TRP A 1125 -10.12 -28.28 -7.61
N ARG A 1126 -10.03 -28.61 -8.91
CA ARG A 1126 -8.75 -28.50 -9.64
C ARG A 1126 -8.21 -27.08 -9.66
N GLY A 1127 -9.11 -26.10 -9.79
CA GLY A 1127 -8.79 -24.68 -9.67
C GLY A 1127 -8.19 -24.37 -8.31
N PHE A 1128 -8.89 -24.77 -7.25
CA PHE A 1128 -8.51 -24.57 -5.85
C PHE A 1128 -7.10 -25.08 -5.54
N ILE A 1129 -6.79 -26.32 -5.91
CA ILE A 1129 -5.45 -26.88 -5.74
C ILE A 1129 -4.39 -26.08 -6.51
N LYS A 1130 -4.66 -25.68 -7.76
CA LYS A 1130 -3.72 -24.85 -8.52
C LYS A 1130 -3.51 -23.47 -7.88
N GLY A 1131 -4.56 -22.89 -7.31
CA GLY A 1131 -4.48 -21.63 -6.56
C GLY A 1131 -3.54 -21.75 -5.36
N LEU A 1132 -3.69 -22.81 -4.55
CA LEU A 1132 -2.81 -23.08 -3.41
C LEU A 1132 -1.34 -23.22 -3.83
N MET A 1133 -1.07 -23.92 -4.94
CA MET A 1133 0.28 -24.13 -5.48
C MET A 1133 0.93 -22.86 -6.04
N SER A 1134 0.17 -21.79 -6.27
CA SER A 1134 0.69 -20.57 -6.90
C SER A 1134 1.55 -19.71 -5.97
N ASN A 1135 1.45 -19.95 -4.65
CA ASN A 1135 2.26 -19.26 -3.65
C ASN A 1135 3.50 -20.11 -3.31
N PRO A 1136 4.71 -19.71 -3.75
CA PRO A 1136 5.92 -20.53 -3.60
C PRO A 1136 6.36 -20.70 -2.14
N VAL A 1137 5.90 -19.83 -1.25
CA VAL A 1137 6.23 -19.86 0.19
C VAL A 1137 5.57 -21.07 0.88
N ILE A 1138 4.49 -21.61 0.32
CA ILE A 1138 3.82 -22.79 0.90
C ILE A 1138 4.74 -24.00 0.94
N GLU A 1139 5.49 -24.30 -0.12
CA GLU A 1139 6.43 -25.42 -0.14
C GLU A 1139 7.66 -25.18 0.77
N GLU A 1140 8.02 -23.92 1.00
CA GLU A 1140 9.09 -23.55 1.93
C GLU A 1140 8.67 -23.80 3.40
N ILE A 1141 7.44 -23.41 3.76
CA ILE A 1141 6.91 -23.56 5.14
C ILE A 1141 6.45 -25.00 5.42
N TRP A 1142 5.76 -25.63 4.47
CA TRP A 1142 5.22 -27.00 4.57
C TRP A 1142 5.80 -27.89 3.47
N PRO A 1143 7.01 -28.46 3.69
CA PRO A 1143 7.63 -29.35 2.73
C PRO A 1143 6.72 -30.55 2.43
N ASN A 1144 6.60 -30.89 1.14
CA ASN A 1144 5.75 -31.97 0.62
C ASN A 1144 4.24 -31.71 0.73
N ALA A 1145 3.79 -30.46 0.87
CA ALA A 1145 2.35 -30.13 0.91
C ALA A 1145 1.57 -30.61 -0.33
N PHE A 1146 2.23 -30.78 -1.48
CA PHE A 1146 1.63 -31.16 -2.76
C PHE A 1146 2.18 -32.48 -3.34
N ILE A 1147 2.91 -33.26 -2.55
CA ILE A 1147 3.36 -34.63 -2.89
C ILE A 1147 2.36 -35.62 -2.34
#